data_AF-A0A2G6J7I2-F1
#
_entry.id   AF-A0A2G6J7I2-F1
#
_cell.length_a   1.000
_cell.length_b   1.000
_cell.length_c   1.000
_cell.angle_alpha   90.00
_cell.angle_beta   90.00
_cell.angle_gamma   90.00
#
_symmetry.space_group_name_H-M   'P 1'
#
loop_
_entity.id
_entity.type
_entity.pdbx_description
1 polymer ?
#
loop_
_entity_poly.entity_id
_entity_poly.type
_entity_poly.pdbx_seq_one_letter_code
_entity_poly.pdbx_strand_id
1 'polypeptide(L)'
;MAPRRVRPAALAVALALGAAAACEGEPAPSHGGALFPALTLTSVAPALVVPGSRLRVRGGGFLPAAVASHEIALVGAVAGAPIDLALPASFIDEQTLEVAVGDGLLAELTGASGAFVGRLDARRQVGGRVDVASLAVDLGVTTELAPSFTGLSHSDLYPGDRVVVTGAGLLLPTEGLSLLRLDGRFTAEATGAETVVSGLLVPLTPSPDALRGEATLTLTPDLFGVVPGTFEGSARIVNVGLDGVERASAAKALPALRLRAPVITHVTPERACRGQRVHFHGRGLLPPDGPLQVATVLVLEGVFTPRRGVPIAYQGVDALTLYPDTHLGNVELSVTLRVVLGEDGGLEGLGATAGVFEGRVTPLILAGPDAVEGAPLPVTLAIANPRQIVHIRYLPSFAEATAEFGLMAEREAIKARIMAVCERDFEGVNISFTAAEPADFAEFAVVEVGGHDPNGSGLFGLDNTAGKDVGNLRFDDVIGGFNAETRARSFAAYGGIFTAELLSLSPTLSDAALASPRFDDVFAPVAPALGGTPALAGEADGDDARGAAIREAVRVLGNLVGTTITHEVGHTLGLTAIDGRVHNEGDNVGWIMDAGIFRPFEERAELDGAGPAVFSPFNRAYLTQTLPLDPEGTLE
;
A
#
# COMPACT_ATOMS: atom_id res chain seq x y z
N MET A 1 26.97 -33.71 16.53
CA MET A 1 27.84 -34.35 17.55
C MET A 1 28.14 -33.31 18.65
N ALA A 2 28.59 -33.72 19.84
CA ALA A 2 28.75 -32.86 21.04
C ALA A 2 29.91 -31.82 20.91
N PRO A 3 30.13 -30.84 21.84
CA PRO A 3 29.63 -30.79 23.24
C PRO A 3 29.35 -29.42 23.94
N ARG A 4 28.42 -29.44 24.94
CA ARG A 4 28.48 -28.81 26.32
C ARG A 4 28.70 -27.27 26.44
N ARG A 5 28.31 -26.54 27.51
CA ARG A 5 27.65 -26.73 28.84
C ARG A 5 27.06 -25.33 29.25
N VAL A 6 26.49 -24.99 30.42
CA VAL A 6 26.30 -25.62 31.75
C VAL A 6 24.78 -25.55 32.13
N ARG A 7 24.42 -25.19 33.37
CA ARG A 7 23.09 -24.78 33.88
C ARG A 7 23.29 -23.99 35.21
N PRO A 8 22.29 -23.26 35.74
CA PRO A 8 22.47 -22.26 36.81
C PRO A 8 22.38 -22.85 38.23
N ALA A 9 22.64 -21.99 39.23
CA ALA A 9 22.27 -22.20 40.63
C ALA A 9 21.75 -20.87 41.23
N ALA A 10 20.70 -20.95 42.06
CA ALA A 10 20.14 -19.80 42.78
C ALA A 10 20.70 -19.71 44.20
N LEU A 11 20.54 -18.55 44.86
CA LEU A 11 20.77 -18.41 46.30
C LEU A 11 19.76 -17.43 46.92
N ALA A 12 19.26 -17.78 48.10
CA ALA A 12 18.41 -16.97 48.98
C ALA A 12 18.65 -17.43 50.43
N VAL A 13 18.07 -16.72 51.41
CA VAL A 13 18.21 -16.94 52.88
C VAL A 13 19.58 -16.47 53.45
N ALA A 14 19.68 -15.74 54.58
CA ALA A 14 18.73 -14.88 55.30
C ALA A 14 19.47 -13.94 56.30
N LEU A 15 18.67 -13.08 56.95
CA LEU A 15 18.94 -12.05 57.96
C LEU A 15 20.04 -12.31 59.02
N ALA A 16 20.67 -11.22 59.45
CA ALA A 16 21.11 -10.98 60.83
C ALA A 16 20.79 -9.52 61.24
N LEU A 17 20.52 -9.23 62.52
CA LEU A 17 20.05 -7.92 63.03
C LEU A 17 20.98 -7.30 64.11
N GLY A 18 20.90 -5.98 64.26
CA GLY A 18 21.49 -5.17 65.35
C GLY A 18 22.11 -3.88 64.79
N ALA A 19 21.48 -2.69 64.80
CA ALA A 19 20.97 -1.88 65.93
C ALA A 19 22.11 -1.38 66.85
N ALA A 20 22.25 -0.09 67.21
CA ALA A 20 21.42 1.11 66.99
C ALA A 20 22.35 2.33 66.63
N ALA A 21 21.94 3.60 66.46
CA ALA A 21 20.79 4.35 67.00
C ALA A 21 20.48 5.65 66.21
N ALA A 22 19.67 6.53 66.82
CA ALA A 22 19.12 7.81 66.35
C ALA A 22 17.86 7.71 65.46
N CYS A 23 16.91 8.63 65.70
CA CYS A 23 15.59 8.70 65.07
C CYS A 23 15.30 10.14 64.65
N GLU A 24 14.80 10.35 63.44
CA GLU A 24 13.54 11.06 63.14
C GLU A 24 13.34 11.25 61.62
N GLY A 25 12.34 10.56 61.06
CA GLY A 25 11.49 11.14 60.02
C GLY A 25 12.04 11.47 58.62
N GLU A 26 12.93 10.66 58.02
CA GLU A 26 13.03 10.71 56.55
C GLU A 26 11.71 10.21 55.92
N PRO A 27 11.11 10.93 54.95
CA PRO A 27 10.00 10.40 54.18
C PRO A 27 10.53 9.28 53.26
N ALA A 28 9.92 8.10 53.34
CA ALA A 28 10.31 6.98 52.50
C ALA A 28 10.24 7.36 50.99
N PRO A 29 11.21 6.94 50.16
CA PRO A 29 11.20 7.25 48.73
C PRO A 29 9.98 6.59 48.09
N SER A 30 8.98 7.41 47.75
CA SER A 30 7.71 6.94 47.25
C SER A 30 7.90 6.16 45.96
N HIS A 31 7.71 4.84 46.02
CA HIS A 31 7.67 3.96 44.85
C HIS A 31 6.35 4.11 44.07
N GLY A 32 5.93 5.36 43.87
CA GLY A 32 5.03 5.72 42.78
C GLY A 32 5.85 5.70 41.50
N GLY A 33 5.85 4.55 40.82
CA GLY A 33 6.43 4.44 39.48
C GLY A 33 5.88 5.54 38.58
N ALA A 34 6.74 6.13 37.75
CA ALA A 34 6.33 7.24 36.90
C ALA A 34 5.24 6.77 35.92
N LEU A 35 4.01 7.26 36.11
CA LEU A 35 2.84 6.96 35.27
C LEU A 35 3.01 7.37 33.81
N PHE A 36 4.06 8.14 33.50
CA PHE A 36 4.41 8.65 32.19
C PHE A 36 5.92 8.53 31.98
N PRO A 37 6.42 8.39 30.74
CA PRO A 37 7.86 8.35 30.47
C PRO A 37 8.59 9.57 31.03
N ALA A 38 9.89 9.43 31.29
CA ALA A 38 10.74 10.55 31.67
C ALA A 38 10.80 11.57 30.52
N LEU A 39 10.61 12.85 30.83
CA LEU A 39 10.73 13.93 29.86
C LEU A 39 12.22 14.15 29.54
N THR A 40 12.59 14.11 28.26
CA THR A 40 13.95 14.37 27.79
C THR A 40 13.95 15.26 26.55
N LEU A 41 15.07 15.93 26.29
CA LEU A 41 15.34 16.70 25.08
C LEU A 41 16.61 16.20 24.41
N THR A 42 16.65 16.21 23.07
CA THR A 42 17.76 15.69 22.26
C THR A 42 18.26 16.68 21.22
N SER A 43 17.38 17.46 20.57
CA SER A 43 17.77 18.52 19.65
C SER A 43 16.68 19.57 19.44
N VAL A 44 17.04 20.70 18.81
CA VAL A 44 16.11 21.68 18.26
C VAL A 44 16.54 22.06 16.84
N ALA A 45 15.58 22.30 15.94
CA ALA A 45 15.83 22.76 14.59
C ALA A 45 14.69 23.69 14.08
N PRO A 46 14.94 24.64 13.18
CA PRO A 46 16.26 25.01 12.62
C PRO A 46 17.12 25.77 13.64
N ALA A 47 18.45 25.69 13.49
CA ALA A 47 19.41 26.47 14.28
C ALA A 47 19.53 27.95 13.84
N LEU A 48 18.83 28.33 12.76
CA LEU A 48 18.72 29.71 12.27
C LEU A 48 17.24 30.07 12.12
N VAL A 49 16.81 31.04 12.92
CA VAL A 49 15.44 31.52 13.08
C VAL A 49 15.22 32.80 12.26
N VAL A 50 14.10 32.85 11.56
CA VAL A 50 13.66 33.94 10.65
C VAL A 50 12.14 34.17 10.82
N PRO A 51 11.52 35.20 10.20
CA PRO A 51 10.07 35.37 10.22
C PRO A 51 9.34 34.10 9.78
N GLY A 52 8.37 33.63 10.58
CA GLY A 52 7.59 32.43 10.29
C GLY A 52 8.29 31.08 10.59
N SER A 53 9.50 31.08 11.17
CA SER A 53 10.16 29.83 11.58
C SER A 53 9.29 29.01 12.53
N ARG A 54 9.46 27.68 12.48
CA ARG A 54 8.93 26.77 13.51
C ARG A 54 10.05 25.97 14.13
N LEU A 55 10.24 26.13 15.43
CA LEU A 55 11.21 25.36 16.20
C LEU A 55 10.62 23.98 16.50
N ARG A 56 11.16 22.96 15.85
CA ARG A 56 10.90 21.55 16.17
C ARG A 56 11.87 21.11 17.25
N VAL A 57 11.33 20.79 18.42
CA VAL A 57 12.06 20.34 19.59
C VAL A 57 11.89 18.83 19.68
N ARG A 58 12.99 18.10 19.50
CA ARG A 58 13.01 16.63 19.63
C ARG A 58 13.44 16.19 21.01
N GLY A 59 12.89 15.06 21.45
CA GLY A 59 13.04 14.57 22.80
C GLY A 59 12.36 13.22 23.00
N GLY A 60 11.83 13.00 24.20
CA GLY A 60 11.02 11.84 24.53
C GLY A 60 10.12 12.11 25.73
N GLY A 61 9.00 11.39 25.79
CA GLY A 61 8.01 11.54 26.84
C GLY A 61 7.09 12.75 26.66
N PHE A 62 6.95 13.27 25.44
CA PHE A 62 5.85 14.17 25.13
C PHE A 62 4.54 13.37 25.09
N LEU A 63 3.42 14.01 25.40
CA LEU A 63 2.10 13.35 25.50
C LEU A 63 1.04 14.12 24.67
N PRO A 64 0.00 13.46 24.14
CA PRO A 64 -1.08 14.15 23.44
C PRO A 64 -1.74 15.25 24.29
N ALA A 65 -2.23 16.30 23.64
CA ALA A 65 -2.84 17.46 24.29
C ALA A 65 -4.06 17.14 25.17
N ALA A 66 -4.69 15.97 24.98
CA ALA A 66 -5.76 15.47 25.85
C ALA A 66 -5.27 14.96 27.23
N VAL A 67 -3.96 14.78 27.40
CA VAL A 67 -3.31 14.25 28.62
C VAL A 67 -2.42 15.31 29.28
N ALA A 68 -1.75 16.15 28.50
CA ALA A 68 -0.76 17.11 29.00
C ALA A 68 -0.70 18.41 28.18
N SER A 69 -0.53 19.54 28.85
CA SER A 69 -0.10 20.79 28.21
C SER A 69 1.43 20.86 28.14
N HIS A 70 1.94 21.46 27.07
CA HIS A 70 3.36 21.62 26.81
C HIS A 70 3.71 23.10 26.58
N GLU A 71 4.81 23.52 27.18
CA GLU A 71 5.37 24.87 27.06
C GLU A 71 6.88 24.75 26.85
N ILE A 72 7.44 25.55 25.96
CA ILE A 72 8.88 25.72 25.80
C ILE A 72 9.28 27.09 26.35
N ALA A 73 10.18 27.13 27.33
CA ALA A 73 10.78 28.37 27.78
C ALA A 73 12.19 28.55 27.20
N LEU A 74 12.45 29.70 26.59
CA LEU A 74 13.77 30.13 26.14
C LEU A 74 14.40 30.98 27.23
N VAL A 75 15.43 30.45 27.90
CA VAL A 75 16.12 31.09 29.03
C VAL A 75 17.60 31.29 28.66
N GLY A 76 18.03 32.53 28.45
CA GLY A 76 19.35 32.83 27.89
C GLY A 76 19.60 34.33 27.73
N ALA A 77 20.38 34.68 26.70
CA ALA A 77 20.61 36.07 26.33
C ALA A 77 20.79 36.27 24.82
N VAL A 78 20.43 37.46 24.34
CA VAL A 78 20.71 37.97 22.98
C VAL A 78 21.56 39.23 23.12
N ALA A 79 22.74 39.25 22.49
CA ALA A 79 23.75 40.31 22.66
C ALA A 79 24.08 40.69 24.13
N GLY A 80 23.85 39.77 25.09
CA GLY A 80 24.03 40.00 26.52
C GLY A 80 22.82 40.61 27.25
N ALA A 81 21.74 40.96 26.55
CA ALA A 81 20.44 41.25 27.17
C ALA A 81 19.74 39.93 27.54
N PRO A 82 19.23 39.77 28.78
CA PRO A 82 18.62 38.52 29.22
C PRO A 82 17.25 38.30 28.57
N ILE A 83 16.96 37.05 28.22
CA ILE A 83 15.68 36.57 27.71
C ILE A 83 15.20 35.42 28.61
N ASP A 84 13.97 35.50 29.09
CA ASP A 84 13.23 34.42 29.76
C ASP A 84 11.78 34.49 29.27
N LEU A 85 11.46 33.74 28.21
CA LEU A 85 10.15 33.77 27.57
C LEU A 85 9.57 32.36 27.44
N ALA A 86 8.34 32.20 27.95
CA ALA A 86 7.52 31.02 27.80
C ALA A 86 6.68 31.06 26.51
N LEU A 87 6.69 29.97 25.75
CA LEU A 87 6.00 29.80 24.47
C LEU A 87 5.11 28.54 24.48
N PRO A 88 3.86 28.61 24.00
CA PRO A 88 3.00 27.43 23.88
C PRO A 88 3.58 26.46 22.84
N ALA A 89 3.56 25.17 23.15
CA ALA A 89 4.12 24.13 22.29
C ALA A 89 3.05 23.16 21.80
N SER A 90 2.98 22.96 20.48
CA SER A 90 2.11 21.98 19.85
C SER A 90 2.72 20.59 19.93
N PHE A 91 1.94 19.62 20.40
CA PHE A 91 2.28 18.20 20.28
C PHE A 91 2.16 17.75 18.82
N ILE A 92 3.20 17.12 18.29
CA ILE A 92 3.18 16.47 16.96
C ILE A 92 3.16 14.95 17.15
N ASP A 93 4.12 14.43 17.92
CA ASP A 93 4.27 13.02 18.27
C ASP A 93 5.01 12.88 19.62
N GLU A 94 5.17 11.65 20.13
CA GLU A 94 5.79 11.36 21.44
C GLU A 94 7.28 11.80 21.56
N GLN A 95 7.91 12.13 20.44
CA GLN A 95 9.31 12.55 20.29
C GLN A 95 9.47 13.97 19.72
N THR A 96 8.40 14.64 19.25
CA THR A 96 8.44 15.98 18.62
C THR A 96 7.39 16.94 19.18
N LEU A 97 7.86 18.10 19.68
CA LEU A 97 7.04 19.31 19.87
C LEU A 97 7.37 20.34 18.78
N GLU A 98 6.40 21.20 18.43
CA GLU A 98 6.59 22.31 17.50
C GLU A 98 6.15 23.65 18.12
N VAL A 99 7.01 24.67 18.04
CA VAL A 99 6.76 26.02 18.53
C VAL A 99 6.84 27.01 17.37
N ALA A 100 5.82 27.86 17.20
CA ALA A 100 5.79 28.87 16.14
C ALA A 100 6.52 30.16 16.57
N VAL A 101 7.41 30.66 15.71
CA VAL A 101 8.10 31.94 15.90
C VAL A 101 7.27 33.05 15.27
N GLY A 102 6.46 33.72 16.10
CA GLY A 102 5.71 34.92 15.72
C GLY A 102 6.54 36.20 15.88
N ASP A 103 6.06 37.29 15.27
CA ASP A 103 6.78 38.57 15.15
C ASP A 103 7.23 39.16 16.50
N GLY A 104 6.45 38.98 17.56
CA GLY A 104 6.81 39.43 18.92
C GLY A 104 8.06 38.73 19.47
N LEU A 105 8.12 37.40 19.35
CA LEU A 105 9.30 36.62 19.71
C LEU A 105 10.50 37.02 18.84
N LEU A 106 10.29 37.22 17.53
CA LEU A 106 11.37 37.65 16.64
C LEU A 106 11.90 39.04 17.01
N ALA A 107 11.03 39.98 17.40
CA ALA A 107 11.43 41.31 17.84
C ALA A 107 12.25 41.27 19.14
N GLU A 108 11.89 40.42 20.10
CA GLU A 108 12.68 40.18 21.32
C GLU A 108 14.03 39.49 21.01
N LEU A 109 14.05 38.55 20.06
CA LEU A 109 15.25 37.77 19.73
C LEU A 109 16.23 38.43 18.76
N THR A 110 15.86 39.50 18.04
CA THR A 110 16.72 40.11 17.00
C THR A 110 17.60 41.25 17.51
N GLY A 111 17.05 42.14 18.35
CA GLY A 111 17.81 43.21 19.02
C GLY A 111 18.67 44.06 18.07
N ALA A 112 19.98 44.17 18.36
CA ALA A 112 20.97 44.79 17.46
C ALA A 112 21.85 43.76 16.71
N SER A 113 21.62 42.47 16.98
CA SER A 113 22.24 41.23 16.50
C SER A 113 21.97 40.19 17.60
N GLY A 114 21.74 38.91 17.35
CA GLY A 114 21.86 38.15 16.10
C GLY A 114 22.04 36.64 16.36
N ALA A 115 22.28 36.27 17.62
CA ALA A 115 22.16 34.91 18.14
C ALA A 115 21.63 34.94 19.58
N PHE A 116 20.78 33.96 19.91
CA PHE A 116 20.36 33.61 21.26
C PHE A 116 21.25 32.47 21.77
N VAL A 117 21.92 32.69 22.90
CA VAL A 117 22.71 31.66 23.58
C VAL A 117 22.11 31.41 24.96
N GLY A 118 21.81 30.15 25.27
CA GLY A 118 21.18 29.79 26.54
C GLY A 118 20.70 28.34 26.59
N ARG A 119 19.50 28.15 27.13
CA ARG A 119 18.83 26.86 27.17
C ARG A 119 17.36 26.96 26.77
N LEU A 120 16.87 25.84 26.27
CA LEU A 120 15.48 25.57 25.95
C LEU A 120 14.96 24.60 27.02
N ASP A 121 14.05 25.08 27.87
CA ASP A 121 13.41 24.32 28.94
C ASP A 121 12.02 23.86 28.48
N ALA A 122 11.87 22.58 28.14
CA ALA A 122 10.57 21.98 27.87
C ALA A 122 9.87 21.64 29.19
N ARG A 123 8.63 22.12 29.34
CA ARG A 123 7.78 21.95 30.53
C ARG A 123 6.54 21.14 30.12
N ARG A 124 6.32 19.99 30.77
CA ARG A 124 5.15 19.11 30.58
C ARG A 124 4.30 19.15 31.84
N GLN A 125 3.04 19.58 31.73
CA GLN A 125 2.12 19.63 32.87
C GLN A 125 1.04 18.55 32.76
N VAL A 126 0.93 17.70 33.78
CA VAL A 126 -0.05 16.60 33.89
C VAL A 126 -0.67 16.58 35.27
N GLY A 127 -1.99 16.76 35.38
CA GLY A 127 -2.72 16.64 36.65
C GLY A 127 -2.22 17.56 37.79
N GLY A 128 -1.59 18.69 37.45
CA GLY A 128 -0.97 19.62 38.42
C GLY A 128 0.51 19.34 38.74
N ARG A 129 1.07 18.21 38.32
CA ARG A 129 2.52 17.98 38.29
C ARG A 129 3.12 18.67 37.07
N VAL A 130 4.30 19.27 37.22
CA VAL A 130 5.12 19.78 36.12
C VAL A 130 6.45 19.02 36.10
N ASP A 131 6.76 18.41 34.96
CA ASP A 131 8.09 17.86 34.66
C ASP A 131 8.84 18.83 33.74
N VAL A 132 10.16 18.96 33.90
CA VAL A 132 10.99 19.89 33.10
C VAL A 132 12.24 19.18 32.58
N ALA A 133 12.58 19.42 31.32
CA ALA A 133 13.82 18.97 30.69
C ALA A 133 14.51 20.14 29.97
N SER A 134 15.83 20.28 30.13
CA SER A 134 16.62 21.38 29.57
C SER A 134 17.56 20.90 28.47
N LEU A 135 17.67 21.67 27.39
CA LEU A 135 18.67 21.51 26.33
C LEU A 135 19.47 22.82 26.21
N ALA A 136 20.81 22.75 26.20
CA ALA A 136 21.63 23.92 25.88
C ALA A 136 21.54 24.20 24.38
N VAL A 137 21.31 25.46 23.99
CA VAL A 137 21.08 25.85 22.59
C VAL A 137 21.81 27.15 22.23
N ASP A 138 22.26 27.20 20.99
CA ASP A 138 22.73 28.39 20.28
C ASP A 138 21.87 28.50 19.02
N LEU A 139 21.11 29.59 18.90
CA LEU A 139 20.16 29.84 17.82
C LEU A 139 20.52 31.16 17.15
N GLY A 140 20.96 31.11 15.90
CA GLY A 140 21.09 32.32 15.08
C GLY A 140 19.71 32.92 14.81
N VAL A 141 19.61 34.24 14.78
CA VAL A 141 18.34 34.96 14.58
C VAL A 141 18.54 36.12 13.62
N THR A 142 17.75 36.20 12.56
CA THR A 142 17.81 37.28 11.58
C THR A 142 16.42 37.61 11.02
N THR A 143 16.16 38.88 10.74
CA THR A 143 14.99 39.31 9.95
C THR A 143 15.17 39.03 8.46
N GLU A 144 16.40 38.84 7.99
CA GLU A 144 16.75 38.73 6.57
C GLU A 144 17.57 37.46 6.30
N LEU A 145 17.13 36.63 5.36
CA LEU A 145 17.88 35.43 4.93
C LEU A 145 18.27 35.54 3.45
N ALA A 146 19.51 35.95 3.20
CA ALA A 146 20.09 35.94 1.86
C ALA A 146 20.52 34.52 1.47
N PRO A 147 20.00 33.95 0.35
CA PRO A 147 20.37 32.61 -0.08
C PRO A 147 21.72 32.61 -0.81
N SER A 148 22.39 31.46 -0.83
CA SER A 148 23.52 31.16 -1.72
C SER A 148 23.17 29.99 -2.63
N PHE A 149 23.66 30.02 -3.87
CA PHE A 149 23.42 28.97 -4.86
C PHE A 149 24.72 28.26 -5.24
N THR A 150 24.77 26.94 -4.95
CA THR A 150 25.94 26.10 -5.18
C THR A 150 25.86 25.37 -6.51
N GLY A 151 24.71 24.79 -6.88
CA GLY A 151 24.54 24.11 -8.16
C GLY A 151 23.33 23.19 -8.23
N LEU A 152 23.17 22.52 -9.37
CA LEU A 152 22.18 21.47 -9.62
C LEU A 152 22.87 20.10 -9.55
N SER A 153 22.15 19.05 -9.14
CA SER A 153 22.75 17.70 -8.99
C SER A 153 23.14 17.02 -10.30
N HIS A 154 22.55 17.41 -11.43
CA HIS A 154 22.85 16.87 -12.76
C HIS A 154 22.48 17.85 -13.88
N SER A 155 23.01 17.61 -15.09
CA SER A 155 22.83 18.46 -16.28
C SER A 155 22.12 17.78 -17.46
N ASP A 156 22.14 16.44 -17.55
CA ASP A 156 21.37 15.70 -18.56
C ASP A 156 20.01 15.32 -17.95
N LEU A 157 18.99 16.09 -18.33
CA LEU A 157 17.65 16.12 -17.74
C LEU A 157 16.61 15.47 -18.66
N TYR A 158 15.53 14.99 -18.08
CA TYR A 158 14.34 14.45 -18.75
C TYR A 158 13.09 15.17 -18.24
N PRO A 159 12.00 15.22 -19.02
CA PRO A 159 10.74 15.81 -18.55
C PRO A 159 10.27 15.19 -17.22
N GLY A 160 9.82 16.02 -16.29
CA GLY A 160 9.37 15.60 -14.95
C GLY A 160 10.49 15.29 -13.95
N ASP A 161 11.77 15.46 -14.31
CA ASP A 161 12.90 15.17 -13.41
C ASP A 161 12.86 16.00 -12.13
N ARG A 162 13.15 15.34 -11.00
CA ARG A 162 13.34 16.02 -9.71
C ARG A 162 14.81 16.37 -9.53
N VAL A 163 15.17 17.61 -9.86
CA VAL A 163 16.55 18.10 -9.79
C VAL A 163 16.80 18.71 -8.41
N VAL A 164 17.85 18.24 -7.73
CA VAL A 164 18.25 18.81 -6.43
C VAL A 164 19.03 20.09 -6.67
N VAL A 165 18.57 21.17 -6.05
CA VAL A 165 19.18 22.49 -5.98
C VAL A 165 19.94 22.58 -4.67
N THR A 166 21.26 22.72 -4.76
CA THR A 166 22.16 22.84 -3.60
C THR A 166 22.54 24.30 -3.36
N GLY A 167 22.66 24.69 -2.10
CA GLY A 167 22.90 26.07 -1.71
C GLY A 167 23.03 26.23 -0.19
N ALA A 168 22.66 27.40 0.31
CA ALA A 168 22.41 27.63 1.73
C ALA A 168 21.37 28.77 1.88
N GLY A 169 20.74 28.85 3.05
CA GLY A 169 19.79 29.92 3.35
C GLY A 169 18.49 29.83 2.56
N LEU A 170 18.08 28.64 2.12
CA LEU A 170 16.72 28.40 1.63
C LEU A 170 15.70 28.64 2.77
N LEU A 171 14.51 29.12 2.41
CA LEU A 171 13.37 29.27 3.34
C LEU A 171 12.70 27.92 3.57
N LEU A 172 12.19 27.70 4.77
CA LEU A 172 11.30 26.58 5.08
C LEU A 172 9.85 26.95 4.70
N PRO A 173 8.94 25.97 4.50
CA PRO A 173 7.60 26.23 3.97
C PRO A 173 6.70 27.19 4.78
N THR A 174 7.08 27.55 6.02
CA THR A 174 6.35 28.51 6.87
C THR A 174 6.93 29.92 6.86
N GLU A 175 8.03 30.17 6.13
CA GLU A 175 8.85 31.38 6.22
C GLU A 175 8.81 32.24 4.93
N GLY A 176 8.10 31.75 3.91
CA GLY A 176 8.04 32.33 2.58
C GLY A 176 8.36 31.29 1.50
N LEU A 177 8.86 31.73 0.35
CA LEU A 177 9.15 30.88 -0.80
C LEU A 177 10.60 31.04 -1.26
N SER A 178 11.29 29.93 -1.50
CA SER A 178 12.52 29.93 -2.29
C SER A 178 12.21 29.56 -3.74
N LEU A 179 12.71 30.35 -4.68
CA LEU A 179 12.54 30.20 -6.12
C LEU A 179 13.91 30.07 -6.78
N LEU A 180 14.06 29.22 -7.80
CA LEU A 180 15.20 29.28 -8.71
C LEU A 180 14.85 30.22 -9.86
N ARG A 181 15.59 31.31 -9.98
CA ARG A 181 15.50 32.22 -11.14
C ARG A 181 16.49 31.78 -12.21
N LEU A 182 16.01 31.56 -13.42
CA LEU A 182 16.77 31.22 -14.62
C LEU A 182 16.82 32.41 -15.58
N ASP A 183 18.03 32.79 -16.00
CA ASP A 183 18.31 33.83 -16.99
C ASP A 183 19.28 33.24 -18.05
N GLY A 184 18.84 33.06 -19.30
CA GLY A 184 19.57 32.32 -20.35
C GLY A 184 18.84 32.14 -21.69
N ARG A 185 19.15 31.05 -22.40
CA ARG A 185 18.57 30.67 -23.69
C ARG A 185 18.39 29.15 -23.75
N PHE A 186 17.26 28.68 -24.26
CA PHE A 186 17.04 27.29 -24.66
C PHE A 186 17.11 27.18 -26.19
N THR A 187 17.83 26.20 -26.72
CA THR A 187 17.92 25.91 -28.15
C THR A 187 17.46 24.49 -28.42
N ALA A 188 16.38 24.33 -29.20
CA ALA A 188 15.81 23.02 -29.53
C ALA A 188 16.69 22.23 -30.51
N GLU A 189 16.93 20.95 -30.21
CA GLU A 189 17.90 20.10 -30.93
C GLU A 189 17.48 19.82 -32.38
N ALA A 190 16.19 19.55 -32.61
CA ALA A 190 15.67 19.16 -33.92
C ALA A 190 15.53 20.32 -34.93
N THR A 191 15.35 21.56 -34.45
CA THR A 191 15.04 22.73 -35.30
C THR A 191 16.08 23.84 -35.23
N GLY A 192 16.95 23.84 -34.22
CA GLY A 192 17.83 24.96 -33.90
C GLY A 192 17.09 26.23 -33.43
N ALA A 193 15.78 26.13 -33.12
CA ALA A 193 14.99 27.27 -32.68
C ALA A 193 15.44 27.74 -31.28
N GLU A 194 15.67 29.05 -31.13
CA GLU A 194 16.16 29.66 -29.90
C GLU A 194 15.05 30.39 -29.14
N THR A 195 14.79 29.97 -27.91
CA THR A 195 13.88 30.64 -26.96
C THR A 195 14.69 31.37 -25.90
N VAL A 196 14.48 32.67 -25.74
CA VAL A 196 15.12 33.46 -24.67
C VAL A 196 14.39 33.25 -23.36
N VAL A 197 15.10 32.79 -22.33
CA VAL A 197 14.57 32.56 -20.98
C VAL A 197 15.02 33.74 -20.12
N SER A 198 14.09 34.62 -19.75
CA SER A 198 14.41 35.86 -19.01
C SER A 198 13.61 35.92 -17.72
N GLY A 199 14.29 35.79 -16.58
CA GLY A 199 13.67 35.85 -15.26
C GLY A 199 12.64 34.75 -14.96
N LEU A 200 12.76 33.57 -15.58
CA LEU A 200 11.88 32.44 -15.29
C LEU A 200 12.06 32.01 -13.83
N LEU A 201 10.98 32.05 -13.05
CA LEU A 201 10.96 31.70 -11.63
C LEU A 201 10.34 30.32 -11.44
N VAL A 202 11.13 29.37 -10.93
CA VAL A 202 10.71 27.99 -10.65
C VAL A 202 10.59 27.81 -9.13
N PRO A 203 9.44 27.37 -8.58
CA PRO A 203 9.30 27.15 -7.15
C PRO A 203 10.18 25.96 -6.67
N LEU A 204 10.81 26.12 -5.51
CA LEU A 204 11.63 25.09 -4.89
C LEU A 204 10.92 24.48 -3.69
N THR A 205 10.87 23.14 -3.63
CA THR A 205 10.38 22.39 -2.47
C THR A 205 11.57 22.08 -1.54
N PRO A 206 11.66 22.68 -0.34
CA PRO A 206 12.79 22.47 0.56
C PRO A 206 12.92 21.00 0.99
N SER A 207 14.16 20.50 1.08
CA SER A 207 14.42 19.17 1.64
C SER A 207 14.23 19.20 3.17
N PRO A 208 13.38 18.34 3.75
CA PRO A 208 13.12 18.33 5.19
C PRO A 208 14.38 18.09 6.04
N ASP A 209 15.29 17.25 5.56
CA ASP A 209 16.47 16.80 6.31
C ASP A 209 17.70 17.69 6.09
N ALA A 210 17.76 18.43 4.97
CA ALA A 210 18.94 19.22 4.61
C ALA A 210 19.02 20.61 5.26
N LEU A 211 18.09 20.97 6.17
CA LEU A 211 18.10 22.17 7.01
C LEU A 211 18.58 23.46 6.28
N ARG A 212 17.85 23.86 5.23
CA ARG A 212 18.12 25.03 4.35
C ARG A 212 19.28 24.88 3.33
N GLY A 213 19.96 23.74 3.27
CA GLY A 213 21.05 23.47 2.33
C GLY A 213 20.61 22.95 0.95
N GLU A 214 19.46 22.28 0.88
CA GLU A 214 18.95 21.67 -0.35
C GLU A 214 17.44 21.86 -0.53
N ALA A 215 17.01 21.89 -1.80
CA ALA A 215 15.61 21.81 -2.22
C ALA A 215 15.51 21.00 -3.53
N THR A 216 14.32 20.56 -3.90
CA THR A 216 14.04 19.98 -5.24
C THR A 216 13.20 20.93 -6.07
N LEU A 217 13.56 21.13 -7.34
CA LEU A 217 12.60 21.52 -8.38
C LEU A 217 12.12 20.26 -9.11
N THR A 218 10.93 20.32 -9.68
CA THR A 218 10.43 19.32 -10.64
C THR A 218 10.44 19.96 -12.03
N LEU A 219 10.98 19.29 -13.04
CA LEU A 219 11.10 19.82 -14.39
C LEU A 219 9.79 19.64 -15.17
N THR A 220 8.76 20.41 -14.82
CA THR A 220 7.45 20.38 -15.47
C THR A 220 7.51 20.95 -16.90
N PRO A 221 6.65 20.47 -17.84
CA PRO A 221 6.63 20.91 -19.24
C PRO A 221 6.51 22.42 -19.49
N ASP A 222 5.94 23.19 -18.58
CA ASP A 222 5.81 24.65 -18.68
C ASP A 222 7.15 25.40 -18.57
N LEU A 223 8.22 24.74 -18.11
CA LEU A 223 9.53 25.37 -17.89
C LEU A 223 10.40 25.45 -19.15
N PHE A 224 10.49 24.35 -19.91
CA PHE A 224 11.31 24.24 -21.13
C PHE A 224 10.58 23.57 -22.31
N GLY A 225 9.29 23.26 -22.17
CA GLY A 225 8.59 22.33 -23.07
C GLY A 225 9.00 20.87 -22.81
N VAL A 226 8.64 19.99 -23.75
CA VAL A 226 9.05 18.57 -23.78
C VAL A 226 10.04 18.26 -24.91
N VAL A 227 10.24 19.22 -25.83
CA VAL A 227 11.10 19.08 -27.01
C VAL A 227 12.58 19.00 -26.60
N PRO A 228 13.36 18.02 -27.08
CA PRO A 228 14.78 17.91 -26.75
C PRO A 228 15.57 19.15 -27.16
N GLY A 229 16.57 19.51 -26.36
CA GLY A 229 17.34 20.75 -26.57
C GLY A 229 18.30 21.05 -25.44
N THR A 230 18.96 22.20 -25.52
CA THR A 230 19.98 22.63 -24.54
C THR A 230 19.69 24.04 -24.01
N PHE A 231 19.63 24.19 -22.69
CA PHE A 231 19.66 25.47 -22.00
C PHE A 231 21.11 25.88 -21.68
N GLU A 232 21.49 27.07 -22.12
CA GLU A 232 22.73 27.75 -21.72
C GLU A 232 22.40 29.08 -21.03
N GLY A 233 23.00 29.32 -19.86
CA GLY A 233 22.70 30.52 -19.09
C GLY A 233 23.19 30.48 -17.65
N SER A 234 22.44 31.16 -16.78
CA SER A 234 22.76 31.33 -15.36
C SER A 234 21.54 31.11 -14.49
N ALA A 235 21.78 30.77 -13.22
CA ALA A 235 20.75 30.68 -12.20
C ALA A 235 21.15 31.42 -10.92
N ARG A 236 20.15 31.81 -10.15
CA ARG A 236 20.27 32.29 -8.76
C ARG A 236 19.07 31.81 -7.95
N ILE A 237 19.23 31.64 -6.65
CA ILE A 237 18.07 31.44 -5.76
C ILE A 237 17.53 32.83 -5.39
N VAL A 238 16.21 32.97 -5.35
CA VAL A 238 15.50 34.15 -4.84
C VAL A 238 14.60 33.68 -3.70
N ASN A 239 14.84 34.18 -2.50
CA ASN A 239 13.92 34.06 -1.38
C ASN A 239 12.91 35.20 -1.43
N VAL A 240 11.63 34.89 -1.28
CA VAL A 240 10.55 35.85 -1.06
C VAL A 240 10.06 35.65 0.37
N GLY A 241 10.34 36.59 1.26
CA GLY A 241 9.92 36.52 2.67
C GLY A 241 8.41 36.71 2.86
N LEU A 242 7.92 36.48 4.09
CA LEU A 242 6.54 36.79 4.48
C LEU A 242 6.18 38.29 4.38
N ASP A 243 7.20 39.16 4.38
CA ASP A 243 7.12 40.60 4.13
C ASP A 243 7.03 40.97 2.64
N GLY A 244 7.15 39.98 1.74
CA GLY A 244 7.19 40.17 0.29
C GLY A 244 8.53 40.70 -0.24
N VAL A 245 9.58 40.79 0.60
CA VAL A 245 10.88 41.30 0.17
C VAL A 245 11.71 40.20 -0.50
N GLU A 246 12.14 40.45 -1.73
CA GLU A 246 13.05 39.55 -2.44
C GLU A 246 14.49 39.64 -1.92
N ARG A 247 15.12 38.49 -1.69
CA ARG A 247 16.57 38.36 -1.41
C ARG A 247 17.18 37.32 -2.33
N ALA A 248 18.00 37.78 -3.27
CA ALA A 248 18.60 36.94 -4.30
C ALA A 248 20.07 36.59 -4.00
N SER A 249 20.49 35.38 -4.37
CA SER A 249 21.90 35.01 -4.43
C SER A 249 22.60 35.75 -5.57
N ALA A 250 23.94 35.73 -5.56
CA ALA A 250 24.71 35.99 -6.78
C ALA A 250 24.26 35.04 -7.91
N ALA A 251 24.28 35.53 -9.15
CA ALA A 251 24.05 34.69 -10.32
C ALA A 251 25.28 33.82 -10.60
N LYS A 252 25.06 32.54 -10.89
CA LYS A 252 26.09 31.57 -11.25
C LYS A 252 25.79 31.01 -12.64
N ALA A 253 26.79 31.03 -13.51
CA ALA A 253 26.71 30.34 -14.80
C ALA A 253 26.50 28.83 -14.55
N LEU A 254 25.56 28.24 -15.27
CA LEU A 254 25.28 26.81 -15.21
C LEU A 254 26.14 26.05 -16.24
N PRO A 255 26.42 24.76 -16.02
CA PRO A 255 26.73 23.88 -17.15
C PRO A 255 25.53 23.86 -18.12
N ALA A 256 25.79 23.60 -19.40
CA ALA A 256 24.73 23.45 -20.39
C ALA A 256 23.77 22.32 -19.96
N LEU A 257 22.50 22.65 -19.70
CA LEU A 257 21.49 21.68 -19.27
C LEU A 257 20.81 21.11 -20.50
N ARG A 258 20.82 19.79 -20.67
CA ARG A 258 20.30 19.11 -21.85
C ARG A 258 18.99 18.43 -21.52
N LEU A 259 17.90 18.91 -22.10
CA LEU A 259 16.63 18.20 -22.08
C LEU A 259 16.67 17.07 -23.11
N ARG A 260 16.55 15.83 -22.62
CA ARG A 260 16.57 14.60 -23.41
C ARG A 260 15.14 14.20 -23.78
N ALA A 261 14.99 13.54 -24.93
CA ALA A 261 13.77 12.80 -25.26
C ALA A 261 13.49 11.71 -24.20
N PRO A 262 12.22 11.31 -24.00
CA PRO A 262 11.90 10.19 -23.11
C PRO A 262 12.60 8.91 -23.54
N VAL A 263 12.82 7.99 -22.60
CA VAL A 263 13.46 6.71 -22.86
C VAL A 263 12.84 5.62 -22.00
N ILE A 264 12.63 4.45 -22.59
CA ILE A 264 12.37 3.20 -21.87
C ILE A 264 13.67 2.39 -21.94
N THR A 265 14.05 1.81 -20.81
CA THR A 265 15.33 1.09 -20.61
C THR A 265 15.12 -0.41 -20.46
N HIS A 266 14.00 -0.81 -19.85
CA HIS A 266 13.58 -2.20 -19.69
C HIS A 266 12.06 -2.29 -19.45
N VAL A 267 11.51 -3.49 -19.61
CA VAL A 267 10.09 -3.81 -19.44
C VAL A 267 9.99 -5.06 -18.57
N THR A 268 9.08 -5.06 -17.59
CA THR A 268 8.96 -6.17 -16.60
C THR A 268 7.50 -6.43 -16.23
N PRO A 269 7.05 -7.69 -16.15
CA PRO A 269 7.78 -8.92 -16.50
C PRO A 269 7.91 -9.10 -18.03
N GLU A 270 8.90 -9.90 -18.47
CA GLU A 270 9.06 -10.27 -19.90
C GLU A 270 7.99 -11.29 -20.37
N ARG A 271 7.25 -11.88 -19.44
CA ARG A 271 6.06 -12.70 -19.67
C ARG A 271 4.93 -12.25 -18.76
N ALA A 272 3.76 -11.97 -19.32
CA ALA A 272 2.58 -11.55 -18.58
C ALA A 272 1.31 -12.24 -19.11
N CYS A 273 0.23 -12.23 -18.33
CA CYS A 273 -1.09 -12.72 -18.73
C CYS A 273 -2.17 -11.61 -18.63
N ARG A 274 -3.40 -11.88 -19.10
CA ARG A 274 -4.53 -10.95 -18.98
C ARG A 274 -4.70 -10.50 -17.54
N GLY A 275 -4.98 -9.20 -17.33
CA GLY A 275 -5.21 -8.62 -16.01
C GLY A 275 -3.94 -8.32 -15.20
N GLN A 276 -2.78 -8.80 -15.64
CA GLN A 276 -1.47 -8.49 -15.05
C GLN A 276 -0.94 -7.14 -15.56
N ARG A 277 -0.18 -6.43 -14.72
CA ARG A 277 0.51 -5.18 -15.05
C ARG A 277 1.86 -5.49 -15.71
N VAL A 278 2.12 -4.80 -16.82
CA VAL A 278 3.45 -4.72 -17.45
C VAL A 278 4.00 -3.33 -17.16
N HIS A 279 5.15 -3.28 -16.48
CA HIS A 279 5.84 -2.07 -16.05
C HIS A 279 6.92 -1.70 -17.05
N PHE A 280 7.00 -0.42 -17.41
CA PHE A 280 7.95 0.13 -18.37
C PHE A 280 8.83 1.17 -17.66
N HIS A 281 10.12 0.84 -17.54
CA HIS A 281 11.07 1.57 -16.69
C HIS A 281 12.00 2.44 -17.52
N GLY A 282 12.20 3.69 -17.13
CA GLY A 282 12.77 4.70 -18.00
C GLY A 282 13.05 6.05 -17.34
N ARG A 283 13.04 7.12 -18.15
CA ARG A 283 13.03 8.53 -17.71
C ARG A 283 12.24 9.38 -18.72
N GLY A 284 11.62 10.45 -18.23
CA GLY A 284 10.76 11.32 -19.05
C GLY A 284 9.31 10.86 -19.14
N LEU A 285 8.90 9.87 -18.33
CA LEU A 285 7.61 9.18 -18.41
C LEU A 285 6.52 9.96 -17.67
N LEU A 286 6.16 11.13 -18.20
CA LEU A 286 5.19 12.07 -17.64
C LEU A 286 3.79 11.45 -17.44
N PRO A 287 3.15 11.64 -16.27
CA PRO A 287 1.75 11.28 -16.04
C PRO A 287 0.78 12.18 -16.83
N PRO A 288 -0.49 11.78 -16.98
CA PRO A 288 -1.53 12.63 -17.54
C PRO A 288 -1.83 13.83 -16.61
N ASP A 289 -1.62 15.05 -17.10
CA ASP A 289 -1.97 16.31 -16.45
C ASP A 289 -2.82 17.16 -17.42
N GLY A 290 -4.08 17.37 -17.04
CA GLY A 290 -5.06 18.11 -17.84
C GLY A 290 -4.76 19.61 -18.00
N PRO A 291 -4.46 20.36 -16.91
CA PRO A 291 -4.02 21.74 -16.98
C PRO A 291 -2.81 22.00 -17.89
N LEU A 292 -1.81 21.10 -17.87
CA LEU A 292 -0.63 21.17 -18.74
C LEU A 292 -0.82 20.50 -20.12
N GLN A 293 -1.98 19.88 -20.36
CA GLN A 293 -2.34 19.14 -21.58
C GLN A 293 -1.28 18.10 -21.98
N VAL A 294 -0.71 17.40 -21.00
CA VAL A 294 0.42 16.47 -21.20
C VAL A 294 0.05 15.05 -20.78
N ALA A 295 0.55 14.06 -21.50
CA ALA A 295 0.52 12.64 -21.13
C ALA A 295 1.63 11.86 -21.86
N THR A 296 2.05 10.72 -21.30
CA THR A 296 2.87 9.73 -22.02
C THR A 296 2.01 8.55 -22.43
N VAL A 297 2.10 8.15 -23.70
CA VAL A 297 1.58 6.87 -24.21
C VAL A 297 2.73 6.00 -24.70
N LEU A 298 2.49 4.71 -24.86
CA LEU A 298 3.44 3.79 -25.48
C LEU A 298 2.95 3.43 -26.89
N VAL A 299 3.86 3.46 -27.87
CA VAL A 299 3.60 2.92 -29.21
C VAL A 299 4.39 1.63 -29.37
N LEU A 300 3.69 0.53 -29.63
CA LEU A 300 4.28 -0.79 -29.89
C LEU A 300 4.22 -1.10 -31.39
N GLU A 301 5.39 -1.23 -32.00
CA GLU A 301 5.55 -1.65 -33.41
C GLU A 301 6.28 -2.99 -33.50
N GLY A 302 5.72 -3.95 -34.23
CA GLY A 302 6.26 -5.30 -34.31
C GLY A 302 5.31 -6.30 -34.94
N VAL A 303 5.49 -7.58 -34.56
CA VAL A 303 4.60 -8.68 -34.93
C VAL A 303 4.22 -9.43 -33.67
N PHE A 304 2.91 -9.58 -33.43
CA PHE A 304 2.39 -10.52 -32.46
C PHE A 304 2.11 -11.85 -33.14
N THR A 305 2.81 -12.91 -32.72
CA THR A 305 2.57 -14.29 -33.16
C THR A 305 1.72 -14.99 -32.12
N PRO A 306 0.38 -15.13 -32.32
CA PRO A 306 -0.46 -15.89 -31.41
C PRO A 306 -0.12 -17.37 -31.51
N ARG A 307 -0.18 -18.07 -30.37
CA ARG A 307 0.11 -19.52 -30.27
C ARG A 307 -0.87 -20.38 -31.08
N ARG A 308 -2.04 -19.84 -31.42
CA ARG A 308 -3.00 -20.35 -32.41
C ARG A 308 -3.55 -19.17 -33.20
N GLY A 309 -3.43 -19.20 -34.52
CA GLY A 309 -3.91 -18.13 -35.40
C GLY A 309 -2.91 -17.79 -36.50
N VAL A 310 -2.98 -16.56 -37.00
CA VAL A 310 -2.05 -15.97 -37.97
C VAL A 310 -1.30 -14.82 -37.28
N PRO A 311 0.00 -14.59 -37.55
CA PRO A 311 0.71 -13.44 -37.01
C PRO A 311 0.05 -12.10 -37.38
N ILE A 312 -0.08 -11.22 -36.41
CA ILE A 312 -0.66 -9.88 -36.52
C ILE A 312 0.49 -8.88 -36.56
N ALA A 313 0.57 -8.06 -37.60
CA ALA A 313 1.55 -6.98 -37.69
C ALA A 313 0.96 -5.68 -37.13
N TYR A 314 1.67 -5.06 -36.19
CA TYR A 314 1.34 -3.75 -35.64
C TYR A 314 2.40 -2.75 -36.13
N GLN A 315 2.09 -1.91 -37.12
CA GLN A 315 3.06 -1.04 -37.79
C GLN A 315 2.42 0.26 -38.26
N GLY A 316 3.11 1.40 -38.11
CA GLY A 316 2.64 2.70 -38.57
C GLY A 316 1.28 3.10 -38.00
N VAL A 317 0.27 3.23 -38.86
CA VAL A 317 -1.11 3.56 -38.43
C VAL A 317 -1.80 2.44 -37.67
N ASP A 318 -1.34 1.20 -37.86
CA ASP A 318 -1.83 0.00 -37.18
C ASP A 318 -0.96 -0.36 -35.95
N ALA A 319 -0.11 0.56 -35.48
CA ALA A 319 0.72 0.35 -34.29
C ALA A 319 -0.12 0.32 -33.00
N LEU A 320 0.21 -0.60 -32.09
CA LEU A 320 -0.54 -0.79 -30.85
C LEU A 320 -0.20 0.33 -29.85
N THR A 321 -1.12 1.28 -29.68
CA THR A 321 -0.98 2.36 -28.68
C THR A 321 -1.51 1.90 -27.33
N LEU A 322 -0.66 1.88 -26.31
CA LEU A 322 -1.04 1.57 -24.92
C LEU A 322 -1.09 2.84 -24.08
N TYR A 323 -2.13 2.94 -23.26
CA TYR A 323 -2.35 4.02 -22.30
C TYR A 323 -1.99 3.50 -20.90
N PRO A 324 -1.12 4.18 -20.14
CA PRO A 324 -0.75 3.75 -18.80
C PRO A 324 -1.91 3.84 -17.80
N ASP A 325 -2.03 2.84 -16.93
CA ASP A 325 -2.93 2.86 -15.76
C ASP A 325 -2.33 3.68 -14.61
N THR A 326 -1.01 3.62 -14.42
CA THR A 326 -0.31 4.27 -13.30
C THR A 326 1.06 4.79 -13.71
N HIS A 327 1.58 5.77 -12.96
CA HIS A 327 2.92 6.34 -13.09
C HIS A 327 3.58 6.46 -11.71
N LEU A 328 4.88 6.19 -11.63
CA LEU A 328 5.72 6.47 -10.46
C LEU A 328 6.74 7.56 -10.83
N GLY A 329 6.40 8.80 -10.50
CA GLY A 329 7.20 9.98 -10.86
C GLY A 329 7.29 10.16 -12.38
N ASN A 330 8.50 10.25 -12.91
CA ASN A 330 8.80 10.28 -14.35
C ASN A 330 9.67 9.08 -14.80
N VAL A 331 9.79 8.03 -13.97
CA VAL A 331 10.75 6.92 -14.16
C VAL A 331 10.11 5.57 -14.44
N GLU A 332 8.84 5.38 -14.11
CA GLU A 332 8.12 4.14 -14.36
C GLU A 332 6.66 4.44 -14.67
N LEU A 333 6.09 3.67 -15.59
CA LEU A 333 4.65 3.60 -15.83
C LEU A 333 4.21 2.14 -15.97
N SER A 334 2.94 1.82 -15.74
CA SER A 334 2.42 0.46 -15.93
C SER A 334 1.17 0.43 -16.81
N VAL A 335 1.01 -0.66 -17.56
CA VAL A 335 -0.15 -0.97 -18.41
C VAL A 335 -0.69 -2.34 -18.02
N THR A 336 -1.97 -2.44 -17.70
CA THR A 336 -2.68 -3.71 -17.53
C THR A 336 -2.90 -4.36 -18.90
N LEU A 337 -2.63 -5.66 -19.04
CA LEU A 337 -3.04 -6.43 -20.22
C LEU A 337 -4.54 -6.70 -20.23
N ARG A 338 -5.33 -5.64 -20.46
CA ARG A 338 -6.78 -5.70 -20.62
C ARG A 338 -7.18 -6.35 -21.93
N VAL A 339 -8.46 -6.73 -22.00
CA VAL A 339 -9.16 -7.15 -23.21
C VAL A 339 -10.45 -6.34 -23.34
N VAL A 340 -10.99 -6.27 -24.55
CA VAL A 340 -12.34 -5.73 -24.81
C VAL A 340 -13.18 -6.76 -25.54
N LEU A 341 -14.51 -6.65 -25.45
CA LEU A 341 -15.43 -7.46 -26.25
C LEU A 341 -15.56 -6.85 -27.65
N GLY A 342 -15.26 -7.64 -28.68
CA GLY A 342 -15.45 -7.28 -30.08
C GLY A 342 -16.92 -7.34 -30.52
N GLU A 343 -17.23 -6.83 -31.71
CA GLU A 343 -18.60 -6.83 -32.26
C GLU A 343 -19.18 -8.23 -32.50
N ASP A 344 -18.34 -9.26 -32.60
CA ASP A 344 -18.73 -10.67 -32.74
C ASP A 344 -18.90 -11.40 -31.38
N GLY A 345 -18.63 -10.73 -30.26
CA GLY A 345 -18.62 -11.31 -28.92
C GLY A 345 -17.31 -12.02 -28.54
N GLY A 346 -16.29 -11.99 -29.40
CA GLY A 346 -14.93 -12.42 -29.09
C GLY A 346 -14.20 -11.43 -28.17
N LEU A 347 -12.99 -11.81 -27.74
CA LEU A 347 -12.09 -10.93 -27.00
C LEU A 347 -11.01 -10.36 -27.93
N GLU A 348 -10.81 -9.04 -27.85
CA GLU A 348 -9.79 -8.29 -28.58
C GLU A 348 -8.75 -7.68 -27.63
N GLY A 349 -7.59 -7.31 -28.17
CA GLY A 349 -6.44 -6.76 -27.42
C GLY A 349 -5.32 -7.77 -27.19
N LEU A 350 -4.15 -7.28 -26.79
CA LEU A 350 -2.93 -8.10 -26.68
C LEU A 350 -3.05 -9.24 -25.64
N GLY A 351 -3.87 -9.07 -24.60
CA GLY A 351 -4.14 -10.09 -23.59
C GLY A 351 -5.17 -11.16 -24.00
N ALA A 352 -5.80 -11.05 -25.17
CA ALA A 352 -6.94 -11.90 -25.56
C ALA A 352 -6.57 -13.32 -26.01
N THR A 353 -5.29 -13.59 -26.31
CA THR A 353 -4.80 -14.91 -26.72
C THR A 353 -3.31 -15.03 -26.40
N ALA A 354 -2.88 -16.19 -25.92
CA ALA A 354 -1.47 -16.45 -25.64
C ALA A 354 -0.61 -16.42 -26.93
N GLY A 355 0.61 -15.91 -26.85
CA GLY A 355 1.51 -15.70 -27.99
C GLY A 355 2.80 -14.98 -27.61
N VAL A 356 3.51 -14.44 -28.59
CA VAL A 356 4.70 -13.60 -28.37
C VAL A 356 4.65 -12.37 -29.26
N PHE A 357 4.82 -11.19 -28.67
CA PHE A 357 5.08 -9.95 -29.40
C PHE A 357 6.59 -9.77 -29.56
N GLU A 358 7.07 -9.66 -30.80
CA GLU A 358 8.46 -9.31 -31.10
C GLU A 358 8.48 -7.98 -31.86
N GLY A 359 9.18 -6.98 -31.32
CA GLY A 359 9.10 -5.63 -31.85
C GLY A 359 9.88 -4.60 -31.07
N ARG A 360 9.29 -3.40 -30.95
CA ARG A 360 9.82 -2.23 -30.25
C ARG A 360 8.71 -1.55 -29.48
N VAL A 361 9.07 -0.95 -28.35
CA VAL A 361 8.24 0.02 -27.64
C VAL A 361 8.91 1.41 -27.67
N THR A 362 8.13 2.42 -28.04
CA THR A 362 8.54 3.82 -28.10
C THR A 362 7.67 4.62 -27.12
N PRO A 363 8.24 5.34 -26.14
CA PRO A 363 7.46 6.28 -25.35
C PRO A 363 7.18 7.52 -26.20
N LEU A 364 5.93 7.97 -26.21
CA LEU A 364 5.48 9.18 -26.91
C LEU A 364 4.88 10.13 -25.89
N ILE A 365 5.53 11.28 -25.67
CA ILE A 365 4.92 12.38 -24.91
C ILE A 365 4.07 13.20 -25.88
N LEU A 366 2.80 13.40 -25.51
CA LEU A 366 1.91 14.40 -26.10
C LEU A 366 1.85 15.58 -25.14
N ALA A 367 2.05 16.80 -25.59
CA ALA A 367 2.05 18.02 -24.76
C ALA A 367 1.47 19.22 -25.52
N GLY A 368 0.16 19.44 -25.40
CA GLY A 368 -0.55 20.47 -26.14
C GLY A 368 -0.40 20.26 -27.67
N PRO A 369 0.25 21.18 -28.41
CA PRO A 369 0.53 21.01 -29.84
C PRO A 369 1.78 20.15 -30.14
N ASP A 370 2.64 19.90 -29.16
CA ASP A 370 3.91 19.20 -29.34
C ASP A 370 3.76 17.68 -29.13
N ALA A 371 4.49 16.91 -29.93
CA ALA A 371 4.60 15.46 -29.79
C ALA A 371 6.09 15.08 -29.85
N VAL A 372 6.56 14.29 -28.87
CA VAL A 372 7.96 13.91 -28.72
C VAL A 372 8.09 12.40 -28.54
N GLU A 373 8.56 11.74 -29.60
CA GLU A 373 8.99 10.35 -29.58
C GLU A 373 10.31 10.20 -28.83
N GLY A 374 10.40 9.15 -28.02
CA GLY A 374 11.64 8.71 -27.39
C GLY A 374 12.48 7.76 -28.24
N ALA A 375 13.56 7.26 -27.65
CA ALA A 375 14.33 6.18 -28.28
C ALA A 375 13.53 4.85 -28.22
N PRO A 376 13.33 4.15 -29.37
CA PRO A 376 12.61 2.88 -29.39
C PRO A 376 13.45 1.75 -28.78
N LEU A 377 12.91 1.09 -27.75
CA LEU A 377 13.51 -0.07 -27.10
C LEU A 377 13.05 -1.36 -27.81
N PRO A 378 13.94 -2.20 -28.36
CA PRO A 378 13.58 -3.54 -28.84
C PRO A 378 13.08 -4.41 -27.69
N VAL A 379 11.96 -5.11 -27.88
CA VAL A 379 11.32 -5.95 -26.86
C VAL A 379 10.79 -7.26 -27.45
N THR A 380 10.86 -8.30 -26.64
CA THR A 380 10.11 -9.55 -26.80
C THR A 380 9.23 -9.70 -25.56
N LEU A 381 7.92 -9.72 -25.73
CA LEU A 381 6.95 -9.85 -24.64
C LEU A 381 6.11 -11.12 -24.87
N ALA A 382 6.25 -12.10 -23.98
CA ALA A 382 5.45 -13.32 -24.02
C ALA A 382 4.09 -13.08 -23.36
N ILE A 383 3.01 -13.38 -24.08
CA ILE A 383 1.64 -13.38 -23.56
C ILE A 383 1.31 -14.82 -23.17
N ALA A 384 1.21 -15.08 -21.87
CA ALA A 384 0.85 -16.38 -21.32
C ALA A 384 -0.67 -16.67 -21.49
N ASN A 385 -1.10 -17.88 -21.15
CA ASN A 385 -2.53 -18.18 -21.06
C ASN A 385 -3.21 -17.29 -19.97
N PRO A 386 -4.53 -17.01 -20.07
CA PRO A 386 -5.24 -16.32 -19.01
C PRO A 386 -5.14 -17.12 -17.70
N ARG A 387 -4.79 -16.44 -16.61
CA ARG A 387 -4.71 -16.98 -15.23
C ARG A 387 -5.63 -16.17 -14.33
N GLN A 388 -6.61 -16.81 -13.71
CA GLN A 388 -7.46 -16.14 -12.72
C GLN A 388 -6.70 -16.05 -11.38
N ILE A 389 -6.68 -14.87 -10.77
CA ILE A 389 -6.19 -14.70 -9.39
C ILE A 389 -7.41 -14.48 -8.48
N VAL A 390 -7.42 -15.10 -7.30
CA VAL A 390 -8.52 -14.97 -6.33
C VAL A 390 -7.98 -14.55 -4.96
N HIS A 391 -8.29 -13.33 -4.54
CA HIS A 391 -7.95 -12.81 -3.22
C HIS A 391 -9.02 -13.20 -2.19
N ILE A 392 -8.69 -14.15 -1.30
CA ILE A 392 -9.53 -14.57 -0.18
C ILE A 392 -9.35 -13.57 0.97
N ARG A 393 -10.29 -12.63 1.08
CA ARG A 393 -10.26 -11.52 2.02
C ARG A 393 -11.00 -11.88 3.32
N TYR A 394 -10.25 -12.29 4.34
CA TYR A 394 -10.80 -12.57 5.66
C TYR A 394 -11.21 -11.28 6.39
N LEU A 395 -12.51 -11.09 6.62
CA LEU A 395 -13.09 -9.95 7.34
C LEU A 395 -12.90 -10.10 8.87
N PRO A 396 -13.00 -9.01 9.66
CA PRO A 396 -12.93 -9.09 11.12
C PRO A 396 -13.92 -10.09 11.74
N SER A 397 -15.14 -10.19 11.19
CA SER A 397 -16.17 -11.11 11.66
C SER A 397 -15.90 -12.60 11.37
N PHE A 398 -14.90 -12.93 10.55
CA PHE A 398 -14.38 -14.30 10.46
C PHE A 398 -13.75 -14.73 11.79
N ALA A 399 -13.05 -13.82 12.48
CA ALA A 399 -12.47 -14.12 13.79
C ALA A 399 -13.57 -14.40 14.84
N GLU A 400 -14.66 -13.62 14.79
CA GLU A 400 -15.84 -13.78 15.64
C GLU A 400 -16.49 -15.16 15.41
N ALA A 401 -16.75 -15.55 14.15
CA ALA A 401 -17.24 -16.89 13.83
C ALA A 401 -16.29 -18.01 14.28
N THR A 402 -14.97 -17.87 14.08
CA THR A 402 -14.03 -18.88 14.62
C THR A 402 -14.05 -18.96 16.15
N ALA A 403 -14.46 -17.91 16.86
CA ALA A 403 -14.67 -17.96 18.31
C ALA A 403 -15.99 -18.67 18.70
N GLU A 404 -17.06 -18.53 17.91
CA GLU A 404 -18.33 -19.26 18.10
C GLU A 404 -18.13 -20.78 17.92
N PHE A 405 -17.30 -21.19 16.96
CA PHE A 405 -16.84 -22.59 16.81
C PHE A 405 -15.85 -23.03 17.91
N GLY A 406 -15.38 -22.13 18.77
CA GLY A 406 -14.37 -22.42 19.80
C GLY A 406 -12.95 -22.62 19.26
N LEU A 407 -12.66 -22.23 18.01
CA LEU A 407 -11.41 -22.47 17.30
C LEU A 407 -10.58 -21.19 17.02
N MET A 408 -10.86 -20.07 17.71
CA MET A 408 -10.16 -18.80 17.52
C MET A 408 -8.63 -18.89 17.70
N ALA A 409 -8.13 -19.80 18.56
CA ALA A 409 -6.69 -20.05 18.69
C ALA A 409 -6.08 -20.67 17.42
N GLU A 410 -6.87 -21.42 16.65
CA GLU A 410 -6.47 -22.18 15.47
C GLU A 410 -6.83 -21.47 14.15
N ARG A 411 -7.23 -20.20 14.21
CA ARG A 411 -7.74 -19.42 13.07
C ARG A 411 -6.83 -19.47 11.83
N GLU A 412 -5.51 -19.41 12.01
CA GLU A 412 -4.57 -19.47 10.88
C GLU A 412 -4.41 -20.89 10.30
N ALA A 413 -4.59 -21.94 11.12
CA ALA A 413 -4.65 -23.32 10.62
C ALA A 413 -5.94 -23.58 9.82
N ILE A 414 -7.06 -22.98 10.22
CA ILE A 414 -8.32 -22.99 9.45
C ILE A 414 -8.11 -22.30 8.09
N LYS A 415 -7.50 -21.10 8.05
CA LYS A 415 -7.16 -20.43 6.78
C LYS A 415 -6.24 -21.26 5.88
N ALA A 416 -5.24 -21.93 6.47
CA ALA A 416 -4.34 -22.81 5.72
C ALA A 416 -5.09 -24.01 5.13
N ARG A 417 -6.06 -24.59 5.86
CA ARG A 417 -6.92 -25.65 5.32
C ARG A 417 -7.85 -25.14 4.22
N ILE A 418 -8.44 -23.95 4.38
CA ILE A 418 -9.27 -23.30 3.36
C ILE A 418 -8.47 -23.15 2.07
N MET A 419 -7.25 -22.58 2.14
CA MET A 419 -6.39 -22.40 0.98
C MET A 419 -6.09 -23.73 0.27
N ALA A 420 -5.67 -24.75 1.02
CA ALA A 420 -5.35 -26.07 0.49
C ALA A 420 -6.56 -26.80 -0.12
N VAL A 421 -7.79 -26.47 0.29
CA VAL A 421 -9.02 -26.96 -0.35
C VAL A 421 -9.28 -26.21 -1.66
N CYS A 422 -9.16 -24.88 -1.69
CA CYS A 422 -9.34 -24.09 -2.90
C CYS A 422 -8.31 -24.45 -4.00
N GLU A 423 -7.04 -24.61 -3.63
CA GLU A 423 -5.95 -25.04 -4.53
C GLU A 423 -6.20 -26.44 -5.11
N ARG A 424 -6.65 -27.38 -4.27
CA ARG A 424 -6.95 -28.77 -4.66
C ARG A 424 -8.14 -28.88 -5.60
N ASP A 425 -9.26 -28.24 -5.26
CA ASP A 425 -10.52 -28.38 -6.00
C ASP A 425 -10.36 -27.91 -7.46
N PHE A 426 -9.48 -26.92 -7.68
CA PHE A 426 -9.08 -26.40 -8.99
C PHE A 426 -7.76 -26.98 -9.56
N GLU A 427 -7.16 -28.02 -8.95
CA GLU A 427 -5.88 -28.58 -9.38
C GLU A 427 -5.90 -28.94 -10.88
N GLY A 428 -5.05 -28.29 -11.67
CA GLY A 428 -4.98 -28.48 -13.13
C GLY A 428 -5.81 -27.49 -13.96
N VAL A 429 -6.25 -26.38 -13.37
CA VAL A 429 -6.84 -25.20 -14.00
C VAL A 429 -5.91 -24.00 -13.76
N ASN A 430 -5.82 -23.03 -14.68
CA ASN A 430 -4.95 -21.85 -14.52
C ASN A 430 -5.60 -20.80 -13.60
N ILE A 431 -5.70 -21.13 -12.32
CA ILE A 431 -6.24 -20.28 -11.26
C ILE A 431 -5.38 -20.43 -10.01
N SER A 432 -5.20 -19.33 -9.26
CA SER A 432 -4.48 -19.37 -7.99
C SER A 432 -5.10 -18.46 -6.95
N PHE A 433 -5.17 -18.97 -5.71
CA PHE A 433 -5.75 -18.29 -4.56
C PHE A 433 -4.65 -17.62 -3.73
N THR A 434 -4.98 -16.51 -3.07
CA THR A 434 -4.06 -15.76 -2.20
C THR A 434 -4.80 -15.13 -1.03
N ALA A 435 -4.15 -15.05 0.13
CA ALA A 435 -4.65 -14.35 1.31
C ALA A 435 -4.08 -12.91 1.44
N ALA A 436 -3.26 -12.50 0.47
CA ALA A 436 -2.73 -11.14 0.34
C ALA A 436 -3.14 -10.55 -1.01
N GLU A 437 -3.40 -9.24 -1.05
CA GLU A 437 -3.84 -8.54 -2.25
C GLU A 437 -2.76 -8.52 -3.34
N PRO A 438 -3.05 -8.94 -4.58
CA PRO A 438 -2.07 -8.93 -5.68
C PRO A 438 -1.54 -7.53 -6.01
N ALA A 439 -0.22 -7.36 -5.96
CA ALA A 439 0.43 -6.10 -6.32
C ALA A 439 0.70 -5.95 -7.82
N ASP A 440 0.89 -7.06 -8.53
CA ASP A 440 1.21 -7.13 -9.96
C ASP A 440 -0.02 -7.35 -10.84
N PHE A 441 -1.18 -7.73 -10.29
CA PHE A 441 -2.46 -7.80 -11.01
C PHE A 441 -3.32 -6.56 -10.74
N ALA A 442 -3.96 -6.04 -11.79
CA ALA A 442 -5.01 -5.03 -11.70
C ALA A 442 -6.42 -5.62 -11.80
N GLU A 443 -6.56 -6.81 -12.40
CA GLU A 443 -7.81 -7.53 -12.50
C GLU A 443 -7.64 -8.88 -11.78
N PHE A 444 -8.29 -9.01 -10.62
CA PHE A 444 -8.33 -10.23 -9.82
C PHE A 444 -9.65 -10.29 -9.05
N ALA A 445 -10.16 -11.49 -8.83
CA ALA A 445 -11.42 -11.69 -8.12
C ALA A 445 -11.20 -11.58 -6.61
N VAL A 446 -12.21 -11.11 -5.88
CA VAL A 446 -12.18 -11.00 -4.41
C VAL A 446 -13.29 -11.87 -3.83
N VAL A 447 -12.96 -12.67 -2.82
CA VAL A 447 -13.93 -13.45 -2.04
C VAL A 447 -13.83 -13.02 -0.58
N GLU A 448 -14.87 -12.37 -0.07
CA GLU A 448 -14.92 -11.94 1.32
C GLU A 448 -15.42 -13.07 2.23
N VAL A 449 -14.62 -13.44 3.23
CA VAL A 449 -14.96 -14.49 4.21
C VAL A 449 -15.24 -13.83 5.56
N GLY A 450 -16.45 -14.01 6.08
CA GLY A 450 -16.93 -13.33 7.28
C GLY A 450 -17.73 -14.23 8.22
N GLY A 451 -18.53 -13.60 9.10
CA GLY A 451 -19.34 -14.25 10.14
C GLY A 451 -20.75 -14.67 9.69
N HIS A 452 -21.78 -14.04 10.26
CA HIS A 452 -23.20 -14.28 9.95
C HIS A 452 -23.61 -13.63 8.61
N ASP A 453 -24.67 -14.13 7.98
CA ASP A 453 -25.23 -13.63 6.72
C ASP A 453 -25.94 -12.27 6.90
N PRO A 454 -25.44 -11.16 6.31
CA PRO A 454 -26.06 -9.85 6.44
C PRO A 454 -27.44 -9.73 5.77
N ASN A 455 -27.82 -10.69 4.92
CA ASN A 455 -29.16 -10.77 4.32
C ASN A 455 -30.18 -11.47 5.24
N GLY A 456 -29.75 -12.16 6.30
CA GLY A 456 -30.62 -12.96 7.18
C GLY A 456 -31.35 -14.09 6.46
N SER A 457 -30.74 -14.64 5.41
CA SER A 457 -31.28 -15.71 4.55
C SER A 457 -30.76 -17.10 4.90
N GLY A 458 -29.73 -17.21 5.76
CA GLY A 458 -29.20 -18.50 6.26
C GLY A 458 -28.39 -19.27 5.22
N LEU A 459 -27.75 -18.55 4.28
CA LEU A 459 -26.88 -19.13 3.26
C LEU A 459 -25.45 -19.29 3.80
N PHE A 460 -24.73 -20.34 3.40
CA PHE A 460 -23.31 -20.51 3.76
C PHE A 460 -22.37 -19.62 2.93
N GLY A 461 -22.84 -19.20 1.75
CA GLY A 461 -22.17 -18.26 0.86
C GLY A 461 -23.16 -17.71 -0.17
N LEU A 462 -22.78 -16.63 -0.84
CA LEU A 462 -23.51 -16.09 -1.98
C LEU A 462 -22.61 -15.29 -2.93
N ASP A 463 -22.49 -15.77 -4.16
CA ASP A 463 -22.11 -14.98 -5.33
C ASP A 463 -23.22 -13.97 -5.68
N ASN A 464 -23.02 -12.72 -5.23
CA ASN A 464 -23.87 -11.57 -5.49
C ASN A 464 -23.48 -10.77 -6.75
N THR A 465 -22.62 -11.30 -7.64
CA THR A 465 -22.15 -10.59 -8.85
C THR A 465 -23.26 -10.42 -9.91
N ALA A 466 -23.07 -9.47 -10.83
CA ALA A 466 -24.12 -8.95 -11.71
C ALA A 466 -24.35 -9.78 -12.99
N GLY A 467 -24.38 -11.10 -12.87
CA GLY A 467 -24.39 -12.05 -13.98
C GLY A 467 -23.58 -13.28 -13.62
N LYS A 468 -23.28 -14.14 -14.59
CA LYS A 468 -22.36 -15.28 -14.43
C LYS A 468 -21.44 -15.27 -15.64
N ASP A 469 -20.13 -15.41 -15.43
CA ASP A 469 -19.13 -15.06 -16.44
C ASP A 469 -18.85 -16.18 -17.44
N VAL A 470 -19.88 -16.52 -18.23
CA VAL A 470 -19.78 -17.54 -19.27
C VAL A 470 -18.77 -17.10 -20.33
N GLY A 471 -17.68 -17.85 -20.44
CA GLY A 471 -16.55 -17.55 -21.32
C GLY A 471 -15.32 -16.98 -20.59
N ASN A 472 -15.40 -16.70 -19.28
CA ASN A 472 -14.28 -16.14 -18.50
C ASN A 472 -13.76 -14.84 -19.14
N LEU A 473 -14.66 -13.87 -19.29
CA LEU A 473 -14.52 -12.57 -19.93
C LEU A 473 -14.03 -11.49 -18.96
N ARG A 474 -14.40 -11.59 -17.67
CA ARG A 474 -14.09 -10.64 -16.59
C ARG A 474 -13.22 -11.33 -15.54
N PHE A 475 -12.29 -10.58 -14.95
CA PHE A 475 -11.31 -11.11 -14.00
C PHE A 475 -11.40 -10.48 -12.60
N ASP A 476 -12.27 -9.48 -12.43
CA ASP A 476 -12.39 -8.53 -11.31
C ASP A 476 -13.64 -8.73 -10.44
N ASP A 477 -14.27 -9.92 -10.51
CA ASP A 477 -15.52 -10.21 -9.77
C ASP A 477 -15.34 -10.19 -8.24
N VAL A 478 -16.28 -9.54 -7.55
CA VAL A 478 -16.28 -9.41 -6.08
C VAL A 478 -17.44 -10.20 -5.48
N ILE A 479 -17.12 -11.36 -4.90
CA ILE A 479 -18.00 -12.17 -4.07
C ILE A 479 -17.93 -11.60 -2.64
N GLY A 480 -18.68 -10.52 -2.40
CA GLY A 480 -18.54 -9.74 -1.16
C GLY A 480 -19.33 -8.44 -1.15
N GLY A 481 -19.13 -7.64 -0.10
CA GLY A 481 -19.71 -6.31 0.04
C GLY A 481 -21.23 -6.24 -0.17
N PHE A 482 -21.72 -5.09 -0.63
CA PHE A 482 -23.12 -4.87 -1.01
C PHE A 482 -23.20 -4.56 -2.51
N ASN A 483 -23.95 -5.36 -3.27
CA ASN A 483 -24.19 -5.12 -4.69
C ASN A 483 -25.56 -4.43 -4.91
N ALA A 484 -25.50 -3.16 -5.32
CA ALA A 484 -26.68 -2.34 -5.59
C ALA A 484 -27.49 -2.80 -6.82
N GLU A 485 -26.83 -3.36 -7.84
CA GLU A 485 -27.53 -3.86 -9.03
C GLU A 485 -28.28 -5.16 -8.72
N THR A 486 -27.64 -6.10 -8.03
CA THR A 486 -28.26 -7.33 -7.55
C THR A 486 -29.45 -7.02 -6.64
N ARG A 487 -29.34 -5.99 -5.79
CA ARG A 487 -30.47 -5.47 -5.00
C ARG A 487 -31.60 -4.89 -5.85
N ALA A 488 -31.29 -4.17 -6.94
CA ALA A 488 -32.27 -3.60 -7.86
C ALA A 488 -33.01 -4.68 -8.66
N ARG A 489 -32.32 -5.77 -9.01
CA ARG A 489 -32.90 -7.01 -9.57
C ARG A 489 -33.71 -7.82 -8.53
N SER A 490 -33.84 -7.32 -7.30
CA SER A 490 -34.59 -7.89 -6.16
C SER A 490 -34.07 -9.21 -5.59
N PHE A 491 -32.78 -9.50 -5.80
CA PHE A 491 -32.08 -10.59 -5.11
C PHE A 491 -31.44 -10.13 -3.80
N ALA A 492 -30.93 -11.09 -3.01
CA ALA A 492 -30.07 -10.83 -1.86
C ALA A 492 -28.82 -10.06 -2.31
N ALA A 493 -28.39 -9.09 -1.50
CA ALA A 493 -27.48 -8.03 -1.96
C ALA A 493 -26.07 -8.13 -1.37
N TYR A 494 -25.94 -8.71 -0.17
CA TYR A 494 -24.65 -8.98 0.43
C TYR A 494 -24.12 -10.32 -0.03
N GLY A 495 -22.90 -10.35 -0.56
CA GLY A 495 -22.22 -11.57 -0.95
C GLY A 495 -21.09 -11.93 -0.01
N GLY A 496 -20.36 -12.99 -0.35
CA GLY A 496 -19.26 -13.51 0.46
C GLY A 496 -19.57 -14.89 1.02
N ILE A 497 -18.79 -15.30 2.03
CA ILE A 497 -18.88 -16.61 2.70
C ILE A 497 -19.19 -16.37 4.18
N PHE A 498 -20.27 -16.96 4.65
CA PHE A 498 -20.88 -16.69 5.95
C PHE A 498 -20.58 -17.84 6.92
N THR A 499 -19.38 -17.80 7.50
CA THR A 499 -18.81 -18.89 8.30
C THR A 499 -19.67 -19.28 9.50
N ALA A 500 -20.39 -18.33 10.10
CA ALA A 500 -21.22 -18.62 11.27
C ALA A 500 -22.50 -19.39 10.92
N GLU A 501 -23.04 -19.20 9.71
CA GLU A 501 -24.26 -19.90 9.25
C GLU A 501 -24.06 -21.42 9.15
N LEU A 502 -22.80 -21.88 9.04
CA LEU A 502 -22.44 -23.30 9.12
C LEU A 502 -22.81 -23.94 10.47
N LEU A 503 -23.00 -23.17 11.55
CA LEU A 503 -23.54 -23.68 12.82
C LEU A 503 -24.98 -24.23 12.67
N SER A 504 -25.72 -23.82 11.64
CA SER A 504 -27.04 -24.39 11.35
C SER A 504 -27.00 -25.85 10.88
N LEU A 505 -25.82 -26.41 10.60
CA LEU A 505 -25.63 -27.84 10.36
C LEU A 505 -25.64 -28.68 11.66
N SER A 506 -25.70 -28.04 12.84
CA SER A 506 -25.93 -28.70 14.12
C SER A 506 -27.44 -28.93 14.37
N PRO A 507 -27.89 -30.19 14.59
CA PRO A 507 -29.27 -30.47 15.01
C PRO A 507 -29.52 -30.11 16.49
N THR A 508 -28.49 -29.77 17.26
CA THR A 508 -28.63 -29.21 18.62
C THR A 508 -28.89 -27.70 18.60
N LEU A 509 -28.46 -26.99 17.55
CA LEU A 509 -28.60 -25.53 17.42
C LEU A 509 -29.65 -25.09 16.39
N SER A 510 -30.08 -25.96 15.47
CA SER A 510 -30.99 -25.61 14.37
C SER A 510 -31.85 -26.78 13.87
N ASP A 511 -33.07 -26.46 13.43
CA ASP A 511 -33.99 -27.38 12.74
C ASP A 511 -33.74 -27.45 11.20
N ALA A 512 -32.56 -27.05 10.72
CA ALA A 512 -32.26 -26.99 9.30
C ALA A 512 -32.25 -28.37 8.62
N ALA A 513 -32.77 -28.45 7.39
CA ALA A 513 -32.91 -29.72 6.66
C ALA A 513 -31.58 -30.41 6.28
N LEU A 514 -30.45 -29.71 6.39
CA LEU A 514 -29.09 -30.23 6.18
C LEU A 514 -28.35 -30.56 7.48
N ALA A 515 -28.99 -30.40 8.65
CA ALA A 515 -28.35 -30.64 9.94
C ALA A 515 -28.06 -32.13 10.16
N SER A 516 -26.87 -32.44 10.70
CA SER A 516 -26.43 -33.81 10.96
C SER A 516 -25.85 -33.98 12.37
N PRO A 517 -26.16 -35.07 13.10
CA PRO A 517 -25.47 -35.43 14.34
C PRO A 517 -23.95 -35.52 14.20
N ARG A 518 -23.43 -35.80 13.00
CA ARG A 518 -21.98 -35.87 12.73
C ARG A 518 -21.31 -34.49 12.86
N PHE A 519 -22.06 -33.39 12.72
CA PHE A 519 -21.56 -32.05 13.02
C PHE A 519 -21.28 -31.90 14.52
N ASP A 520 -22.24 -32.32 15.36
CA ASP A 520 -22.11 -32.25 16.81
C ASP A 520 -20.99 -33.19 17.31
N ASP A 521 -20.84 -34.39 16.74
CA ASP A 521 -19.72 -35.30 17.04
C ASP A 521 -18.34 -34.65 16.83
N VAL A 522 -18.20 -33.77 15.82
CA VAL A 522 -16.94 -33.08 15.49
C VAL A 522 -16.75 -31.82 16.35
N PHE A 523 -17.79 -31.01 16.52
CA PHE A 523 -17.66 -29.67 17.11
C PHE A 523 -18.02 -29.59 18.61
N ALA A 524 -18.79 -30.52 19.18
CA ALA A 524 -19.14 -30.51 20.60
C ALA A 524 -17.94 -30.54 21.57
N PRO A 525 -16.76 -31.11 21.25
CA PRO A 525 -15.57 -30.97 22.09
C PRO A 525 -15.05 -29.53 22.23
N VAL A 526 -15.28 -28.65 21.24
CA VAL A 526 -14.66 -27.31 21.13
C VAL A 526 -15.66 -26.16 21.20
N ALA A 527 -16.83 -26.26 20.58
CA ALA A 527 -17.76 -25.16 20.39
C ALA A 527 -18.58 -24.87 21.67
N PRO A 528 -18.51 -23.65 22.25
CA PRO A 528 -19.24 -23.30 23.48
C PRO A 528 -20.76 -23.50 23.39
N ALA A 529 -21.36 -23.28 22.22
CA ALA A 529 -22.80 -23.44 22.00
C ALA A 529 -23.28 -24.90 22.21
N LEU A 530 -22.39 -25.87 22.01
CA LEU A 530 -22.62 -27.30 22.22
C LEU A 530 -22.14 -27.78 23.61
N GLY A 531 -21.75 -26.85 24.50
CA GLY A 531 -21.14 -27.17 25.79
C GLY A 531 -19.65 -27.52 25.74
N GLY A 532 -19.01 -27.33 24.59
CA GLY A 532 -17.58 -27.55 24.39
C GLY A 532 -16.69 -26.54 25.09
N THR A 533 -15.40 -26.86 25.18
CA THR A 533 -14.37 -25.95 25.71
C THR A 533 -13.52 -25.43 24.56
N PRO A 534 -13.42 -24.10 24.30
CA PRO A 534 -12.59 -23.54 23.24
C PRO A 534 -11.16 -24.05 23.26
N ALA A 535 -10.56 -24.23 22.07
CA ALA A 535 -9.17 -24.57 21.90
C ALA A 535 -8.27 -23.46 22.47
N LEU A 536 -7.24 -23.86 23.24
CA LEU A 536 -6.15 -22.97 23.66
C LEU A 536 -4.94 -23.18 22.75
N ALA A 537 -4.16 -22.11 22.53
CA ALA A 537 -3.02 -22.14 21.60
C ALA A 537 -2.00 -23.24 21.99
N GLY A 538 -1.75 -24.16 21.05
CA GLY A 538 -0.88 -25.32 21.24
C GLY A 538 -1.57 -26.58 21.78
N GLU A 539 -2.87 -26.57 22.06
CA GLU A 539 -3.62 -27.81 22.33
C GLU A 539 -3.70 -28.69 21.06
N ALA A 540 -3.78 -28.08 19.87
CA ALA A 540 -3.78 -28.77 18.58
C ALA A 540 -2.47 -29.52 18.28
N ASP A 541 -1.37 -29.25 18.98
CA ASP A 541 -0.10 -29.99 18.88
C ASP A 541 -0.08 -31.26 19.74
N GLY A 542 -1.09 -31.50 20.57
CA GLY A 542 -1.16 -32.66 21.48
C GLY A 542 -1.44 -33.99 20.78
N ASP A 543 -0.64 -35.02 21.07
CA ASP A 543 -0.88 -36.42 20.63
C ASP A 543 -2.06 -37.11 21.36
N ASP A 544 -2.86 -36.37 22.14
CA ASP A 544 -3.99 -36.89 22.91
C ASP A 544 -5.34 -36.72 22.17
N ALA A 545 -6.41 -37.19 22.82
CA ALA A 545 -7.76 -37.10 22.27
C ALA A 545 -8.29 -35.66 22.12
N ARG A 546 -7.75 -34.70 22.88
CA ARG A 546 -8.14 -33.28 22.82
C ARG A 546 -7.49 -32.62 21.61
N GLY A 547 -6.18 -32.78 21.43
CA GLY A 547 -5.47 -32.29 20.25
C GLY A 547 -6.00 -32.93 18.96
N ALA A 548 -6.33 -34.23 18.99
CA ALA A 548 -6.98 -34.92 17.87
C ALA A 548 -8.34 -34.32 17.50
N ALA A 549 -9.21 -34.04 18.48
CA ALA A 549 -10.52 -33.43 18.25
C ALA A 549 -10.40 -32.00 17.67
N ILE A 550 -9.47 -31.19 18.19
CA ILE A 550 -9.23 -29.84 17.65
C ILE A 550 -8.76 -29.90 16.18
N ARG A 551 -7.79 -30.78 15.87
CA ARG A 551 -7.30 -30.95 14.49
C ARG A 551 -8.41 -31.39 13.52
N GLU A 552 -9.31 -32.25 13.95
CA GLU A 552 -10.45 -32.69 13.13
C GLU A 552 -11.48 -31.56 12.94
N ALA A 553 -11.81 -30.81 13.98
CA ALA A 553 -12.71 -29.65 13.89
C ALA A 553 -12.13 -28.55 12.97
N VAL A 554 -10.81 -28.31 13.02
CA VAL A 554 -10.09 -27.42 12.09
C VAL A 554 -10.13 -27.94 10.65
N ARG A 555 -9.91 -29.25 10.44
CA ARG A 555 -10.00 -29.89 9.12
C ARG A 555 -11.39 -29.73 8.52
N VAL A 556 -12.43 -30.05 9.30
CA VAL A 556 -13.83 -30.01 8.85
C VAL A 556 -14.29 -28.59 8.59
N LEU A 557 -14.04 -27.63 9.49
CA LEU A 557 -14.43 -26.23 9.25
C LEU A 557 -13.72 -25.64 8.02
N GLY A 558 -12.44 -25.96 7.84
CA GLY A 558 -11.70 -25.58 6.64
C GLY A 558 -12.22 -26.22 5.35
N ASN A 559 -12.72 -27.46 5.42
CA ASN A 559 -13.42 -28.12 4.30
C ASN A 559 -14.75 -27.44 3.97
N LEU A 560 -15.59 -27.15 4.96
CA LEU A 560 -16.89 -26.48 4.77
C LEU A 560 -16.71 -25.10 4.11
N VAL A 561 -15.81 -24.27 4.65
CA VAL A 561 -15.57 -22.91 4.12
C VAL A 561 -14.86 -22.98 2.76
N GLY A 562 -13.83 -23.81 2.60
CA GLY A 562 -13.09 -23.96 1.34
C GLY A 562 -13.96 -24.47 0.18
N THR A 563 -14.78 -25.50 0.42
CA THR A 563 -15.70 -26.03 -0.61
C THR A 563 -16.91 -25.15 -0.88
N THR A 564 -17.18 -24.15 -0.02
CA THR A 564 -18.15 -23.08 -0.31
C THR A 564 -17.50 -21.99 -1.16
N ILE A 565 -16.24 -21.59 -0.89
CA ILE A 565 -15.47 -20.68 -1.77
C ILE A 565 -15.38 -21.26 -3.19
N THR A 566 -15.09 -22.56 -3.35
CA THR A 566 -14.94 -23.17 -4.68
C THR A 566 -16.28 -23.31 -5.42
N HIS A 567 -17.41 -23.31 -4.70
CA HIS A 567 -18.75 -23.21 -5.26
C HIS A 567 -19.06 -21.79 -5.78
N GLU A 568 -18.89 -20.76 -4.94
CA GLU A 568 -19.20 -19.38 -5.33
C GLU A 568 -18.26 -18.87 -6.44
N VAL A 569 -16.96 -19.22 -6.39
CA VAL A 569 -16.01 -18.95 -7.49
C VAL A 569 -16.35 -19.76 -8.75
N GLY A 570 -16.98 -20.93 -8.59
CA GLY A 570 -17.56 -21.66 -9.71
C GLY A 570 -18.73 -20.91 -10.36
N HIS A 571 -19.58 -20.23 -9.59
CA HIS A 571 -20.64 -19.38 -10.11
C HIS A 571 -20.08 -18.17 -10.88
N THR A 572 -19.11 -17.43 -10.33
CA THR A 572 -18.55 -16.26 -11.01
C THR A 572 -17.93 -16.66 -12.35
N LEU A 573 -17.13 -17.72 -12.40
CA LEU A 573 -16.54 -18.29 -13.63
C LEU A 573 -17.55 -18.85 -14.65
N GLY A 574 -18.86 -18.72 -14.41
CA GLY A 574 -19.92 -19.09 -15.36
C GLY A 574 -20.28 -20.58 -15.38
N LEU A 575 -19.88 -21.36 -14.38
CA LEU A 575 -20.20 -22.80 -14.34
C LEU A 575 -21.72 -23.00 -14.27
N THR A 576 -22.20 -23.99 -15.03
CA THR A 576 -23.63 -24.34 -15.24
C THR A 576 -24.48 -23.27 -15.94
N ALA A 577 -24.11 -21.99 -15.89
CA ALA A 577 -24.77 -20.89 -16.61
C ALA A 577 -24.71 -21.03 -18.15
N ILE A 578 -23.80 -21.88 -18.65
CA ILE A 578 -23.68 -22.28 -20.07
C ILE A 578 -25.03 -22.75 -20.66
N ASP A 579 -25.83 -23.49 -19.89
CA ASP A 579 -27.17 -23.97 -20.28
C ASP A 579 -28.31 -23.12 -19.70
N GLY A 580 -28.01 -21.91 -19.22
CA GLY A 580 -28.97 -21.04 -18.51
C GLY A 580 -29.35 -21.55 -17.11
N ARG A 581 -28.53 -22.42 -16.52
CA ARG A 581 -28.75 -23.01 -15.18
C ARG A 581 -27.91 -22.28 -14.12
N VAL A 582 -28.17 -22.60 -12.84
CA VAL A 582 -27.39 -22.06 -11.70
C VAL A 582 -26.63 -23.17 -10.96
N HIS A 583 -27.07 -24.42 -11.11
CA HIS A 583 -26.44 -25.61 -10.53
C HIS A 583 -26.49 -26.77 -11.52
N ASN A 584 -25.76 -27.84 -11.20
CA ASN A 584 -25.94 -29.15 -11.84
C ASN A 584 -27.36 -29.69 -11.57
N GLU A 585 -27.83 -30.63 -12.39
CA GLU A 585 -29.12 -31.31 -12.15
C GLU A 585 -28.96 -32.53 -11.25
N GLY A 586 -29.80 -32.60 -10.21
CA GLY A 586 -29.91 -33.74 -9.32
C GLY A 586 -28.96 -33.70 -8.12
N ASP A 587 -28.74 -34.89 -7.55
CA ASP A 587 -27.84 -35.20 -6.44
C ASP A 587 -26.72 -36.09 -7.01
N ASN A 588 -25.54 -35.50 -7.19
CA ASN A 588 -24.37 -36.14 -7.78
C ASN A 588 -23.23 -36.14 -6.75
N VAL A 589 -22.98 -37.31 -6.15
CA VAL A 589 -22.01 -37.52 -5.05
C VAL A 589 -20.68 -36.79 -5.28
N GLY A 590 -20.37 -35.83 -4.41
CA GLY A 590 -19.11 -35.08 -4.38
C GLY A 590 -18.99 -33.97 -5.41
N TRP A 591 -20.02 -33.63 -6.18
CA TRP A 591 -19.91 -32.60 -7.22
C TRP A 591 -20.04 -31.19 -6.64
N ILE A 592 -19.01 -30.35 -6.82
CA ILE A 592 -18.91 -29.01 -6.20
C ILE A 592 -20.14 -28.16 -6.53
N MET A 593 -20.56 -28.12 -7.80
CA MET A 593 -21.62 -27.24 -8.34
C MET A 593 -23.04 -27.83 -8.24
N ASP A 594 -23.26 -28.87 -7.44
CA ASP A 594 -24.61 -29.34 -7.12
C ASP A 594 -25.30 -28.39 -6.13
N ALA A 595 -26.62 -28.22 -6.28
CA ALA A 595 -27.37 -27.28 -5.46
C ALA A 595 -27.23 -27.63 -3.97
N GLY A 596 -27.05 -26.61 -3.12
CA GLY A 596 -26.60 -26.82 -1.74
C GLY A 596 -27.43 -27.78 -0.88
N ILE A 597 -28.72 -27.95 -1.21
CA ILE A 597 -29.68 -28.89 -0.61
C ILE A 597 -29.40 -30.38 -0.89
N PHE A 598 -28.60 -30.69 -1.92
CA PHE A 598 -28.22 -32.06 -2.29
C PHE A 598 -26.83 -32.45 -1.76
N ARG A 599 -26.10 -31.51 -1.16
CA ARG A 599 -24.75 -31.72 -0.63
C ARG A 599 -24.78 -31.79 0.90
N PRO A 600 -24.90 -32.97 1.52
CA PRO A 600 -25.03 -33.12 2.97
C PRO A 600 -23.74 -32.77 3.71
N PHE A 601 -23.83 -32.60 5.03
CA PHE A 601 -22.68 -32.24 5.88
C PHE A 601 -21.50 -33.20 5.71
N GLU A 602 -21.74 -34.51 5.71
CA GLU A 602 -20.70 -35.55 5.65
C GLU A 602 -19.89 -35.49 4.34
N GLU A 603 -20.53 -35.12 3.24
CA GLU A 603 -19.85 -34.90 1.96
C GLU A 603 -18.96 -33.65 2.03
N ARG A 604 -19.55 -32.51 2.42
CA ARG A 604 -18.83 -31.22 2.53
C ARG A 604 -17.68 -31.27 3.54
N ALA A 605 -17.81 -32.09 4.58
CA ALA A 605 -16.82 -32.28 5.63
C ALA A 605 -15.73 -33.29 5.26
N GLU A 606 -15.92 -34.12 4.22
CA GLU A 606 -15.09 -35.30 3.90
C GLU A 606 -15.05 -36.25 5.12
N LEU A 607 -16.20 -36.81 5.47
CA LEU A 607 -16.41 -37.74 6.59
C LEU A 607 -16.98 -39.09 6.11
N ASP A 608 -16.85 -40.11 6.96
CA ASP A 608 -17.52 -41.42 6.86
C ASP A 608 -17.34 -42.17 5.52
N GLY A 609 -16.28 -41.83 4.77
CA GLY A 609 -15.95 -42.41 3.47
C GLY A 609 -16.21 -41.50 2.27
N ALA A 610 -16.80 -40.32 2.46
CA ALA A 610 -16.84 -39.27 1.46
C ALA A 610 -15.43 -38.79 1.11
N GLY A 611 -15.14 -38.69 -0.19
CA GLY A 611 -13.89 -38.15 -0.69
C GLY A 611 -13.95 -36.62 -0.88
N PRO A 612 -12.81 -36.00 -1.26
CA PRO A 612 -12.77 -34.62 -1.75
C PRO A 612 -13.85 -34.31 -2.78
N ALA A 613 -14.43 -33.12 -2.69
CA ALA A 613 -15.33 -32.61 -3.71
C ALA A 613 -14.59 -32.38 -5.04
N VAL A 614 -15.29 -32.53 -6.17
CA VAL A 614 -14.74 -32.40 -7.52
C VAL A 614 -15.67 -31.63 -8.44
N PHE A 615 -15.11 -30.97 -9.47
CA PHE A 615 -15.93 -30.46 -10.56
C PHE A 615 -16.44 -31.62 -11.43
N SER A 616 -17.71 -31.55 -11.84
CA SER A 616 -18.31 -32.48 -12.80
C SER A 616 -17.50 -32.52 -14.11
N PRO A 617 -17.55 -33.62 -14.89
CA PRO A 617 -16.72 -33.74 -16.11
C PRO A 617 -16.90 -32.60 -17.12
N PHE A 618 -18.11 -32.03 -17.23
CA PHE A 618 -18.40 -30.90 -18.12
C PHE A 618 -17.91 -29.57 -17.56
N ASN A 619 -18.12 -29.28 -16.27
CA ASN A 619 -17.58 -28.08 -15.62
C ASN A 619 -16.04 -28.10 -15.66
N ARG A 620 -15.42 -29.27 -15.40
CA ARG A 620 -13.98 -29.46 -15.50
C ARG A 620 -13.46 -29.25 -16.92
N ALA A 621 -14.14 -29.78 -17.95
CA ALA A 621 -13.76 -29.57 -19.35
C ALA A 621 -13.80 -28.07 -19.71
N TYR A 622 -14.86 -27.37 -19.35
CA TYR A 622 -15.00 -25.91 -19.54
C TYR A 622 -13.87 -25.14 -18.84
N LEU A 623 -13.58 -25.41 -17.56
CA LEU A 623 -12.48 -24.75 -16.84
C LEU A 623 -11.14 -24.96 -17.54
N THR A 624 -10.84 -26.17 -18.01
CA THR A 624 -9.60 -26.44 -18.76
C THR A 624 -9.58 -25.85 -20.17
N GLN A 625 -10.71 -25.35 -20.67
CA GLN A 625 -10.82 -24.63 -21.95
C GLN A 625 -10.67 -23.11 -21.77
N THR A 626 -11.25 -22.53 -20.71
CA THR A 626 -11.26 -21.08 -20.44
C THR A 626 -10.08 -20.59 -19.58
N LEU A 627 -9.52 -21.48 -18.74
CA LEU A 627 -8.30 -21.28 -17.95
C LEU A 627 -7.32 -22.45 -18.16
N PRO A 628 -6.79 -22.65 -19.39
CA PRO A 628 -5.82 -23.70 -19.67
C PRO A 628 -4.46 -23.41 -19.01
N LEU A 629 -3.85 -24.41 -18.37
CA LEU A 629 -2.50 -24.29 -17.82
C LEU A 629 -1.46 -23.87 -18.89
N ASP A 630 -0.50 -23.05 -18.48
CA ASP A 630 0.66 -22.73 -19.32
C ASP A 630 1.54 -23.97 -19.57
N PRO A 631 2.10 -24.16 -20.77
CA PRO A 631 2.76 -25.42 -21.15
C PRO A 631 4.22 -25.51 -20.71
N GLU A 632 4.80 -24.39 -20.28
CA GLU A 632 6.25 -24.20 -20.10
C GLU A 632 6.64 -24.04 -18.62
N GLY A 633 5.70 -24.31 -17.71
CA GLY A 633 5.82 -24.03 -16.28
C GLY A 633 4.94 -22.86 -15.85
N THR A 634 4.73 -22.75 -14.54
CA THR A 634 3.99 -21.65 -13.91
C THR A 634 4.75 -20.33 -14.02
N LEU A 635 4.00 -19.23 -14.08
CA LEU A 635 4.52 -17.91 -13.72
C LEU A 635 4.85 -17.93 -12.20
N GLU A 636 6.14 -17.92 -11.87
CA GLU A 636 6.69 -17.69 -10.52
C GLU A 636 6.84 -16.19 -10.24
#